data_AF-A0A432WDH9-F1
#
_entry.id   AF-A0A432WDH9-F1
#
_cell.length_a   1.000
_cell.length_b   1.000
_cell.length_c   1.000
_cell.angle_alpha   90.00
_cell.angle_beta   90.00
_cell.angle_gamma   90.00
#
_symmetry.space_group_name_H-M   'P 1'
#
loop_
_entity.id
_entity.type
_entity.pdbx_description
1 polymer ?
#
loop_
_entity_poly.entity_id
_entity_poly.type
_entity_poly.pdbx_seq_one_letter_code
_entity_poly.pdbx_strand_id
1 'polypeptide(L)'
;MLDNEAWDNVAERVIADDFYLRSHRIIFSSMQGLISREKPIDLVTLSELLEQTGELQQVGGFPYLLEIQKNTPSSANILAYADIVRERAVVREMIGVANEIAESGFDTQGRSSNELLDMAESKVFKIAEKRTNANDGPKGIGDILNRTLDRIEFLSTQTNHNGVTGVSTGYHDLDRMTTGLQPSDLIIVAARPSMGKCIVAGSRVMDPQSGALHVIDDLVKNGEANVFSLNNDFKLRSTRPSAFVDDGYKPVFRVTTALGREIETTITHPFLTGEGWKPLAHIDVGERVAVPRKLDAFGNSALPEHEIKLLAYMLADGGTTDTNPKFTNGNPRVLDEFRHCVEQFGGVRCSSSLSLNRTPSVRVRACEKSLLERRQIFATRLRESMQALSLTARQVALLSGVVPSATTAWLQGKSLPNSDAFKRLSDGLGVTAEGLLQGGRDSAGKNDKNRFTAWLQQHQVMAKSALHKSVPKDVFKLPRAQLALFLNRLFCCDGSIFVQNKRQVALSYASSSKALARDVQHLLLRFGVLARLREKQVKYKGSFRSACELVITHRQSINTFINEIGIFGKEERVETARAVLGELQESHNLDSLPDSAIDYIRARKGSRSWASLFTEKGEVMPNGFNPHLSAGSRRRISRNKAAEYARLLDDEYLQNLASSDLYWDEVVKIEPLGSKQVYDLSVPDTHNFVAEDILVHNTTFAMNLAEHAALNEDKPVVIFSLEMPAEQIMMRMLASLSRVNQTKVRTGNLDDDDWARISSTMGMLNEKNNMYIDDGSGLTPTEVRSRSRRIAREHGGVSMIMVDYLQLMTVPGMSENRTLEIAEISRSLKALAKELKCPVVALSQLNRSLEQRSDKRPVNSDLRESGSIEQDADVIMFIYRDEVYHPDGDKQGLAEIILGKQRNGPIGSVELKFHGALSRFDNYARADTEDDY
;
A
#
# COMPACT_ATOMS: atom_id res chain seq x y z
N MET A 1 69.15 -4.76 -6.45
CA MET A 1 70.45 -4.21 -5.95
C MET A 1 71.50 -5.32 -5.84
N LEU A 2 71.37 -6.21 -4.84
CA LEU A 2 72.14 -7.46 -4.75
C LEU A 2 71.38 -8.62 -5.40
N ASP A 3 70.06 -8.54 -5.30
CA ASP A 3 69.05 -9.46 -5.79
C ASP A 3 68.06 -8.65 -6.66
N ASN A 4 67.42 -9.32 -7.61
CA ASN A 4 66.39 -8.76 -8.52
C ASN A 4 65.13 -9.63 -8.56
N GLU A 5 65.23 -10.95 -8.41
CA GLU A 5 64.08 -11.87 -8.30
C GLU A 5 63.30 -11.61 -7.00
N ALA A 6 63.97 -11.08 -5.97
CA ALA A 6 63.33 -10.58 -4.77
C ALA A 6 62.41 -9.35 -4.98
N TRP A 7 62.46 -8.65 -6.13
CA TRP A 7 61.71 -7.41 -6.34
C TRP A 7 60.20 -7.61 -6.25
N ASP A 8 59.64 -8.56 -6.99
CA ASP A 8 58.18 -8.73 -7.12
C ASP A 8 57.53 -9.02 -5.76
N ASN A 9 58.15 -9.94 -5.01
CA ASN A 9 57.72 -10.33 -3.66
C ASN A 9 57.80 -9.17 -2.63
N VAL A 10 58.63 -8.16 -2.88
CA VAL A 10 58.74 -6.95 -2.04
C VAL A 10 57.77 -5.87 -2.49
N ALA A 11 57.58 -5.70 -3.80
CA ALA A 11 56.63 -4.74 -4.38
C ALA A 11 55.17 -5.08 -4.05
N GLU A 12 54.83 -6.36 -3.86
CA GLU A 12 53.53 -6.76 -3.29
C GLU A 12 53.29 -6.31 -1.83
N ARG A 13 54.37 -6.07 -1.06
CA ARG A 13 54.32 -5.84 0.39
C ARG A 13 54.50 -4.38 0.79
N VAL A 14 55.30 -3.62 0.04
CA VAL A 14 55.79 -2.29 0.41
C VAL A 14 55.74 -1.34 -0.79
N ILE A 15 55.20 -0.14 -0.57
CA ILE A 15 55.20 0.96 -1.55
C ILE A 15 56.20 2.06 -1.18
N ALA A 16 56.53 2.94 -2.13
CA ALA A 16 57.53 3.99 -1.92
C ALA A 16 57.25 4.89 -0.70
N ASP A 17 55.98 5.16 -0.35
CA ASP A 17 55.61 5.99 0.79
C ASP A 17 55.72 5.30 2.17
N ASP A 18 55.85 3.97 2.22
CA ASP A 18 56.02 3.23 3.48
C ASP A 18 57.40 3.51 4.12
N PHE A 19 58.38 3.94 3.32
CA PHE A 19 59.69 4.35 3.82
C PHE A 19 59.61 5.68 4.58
N TYR A 20 60.26 5.75 5.74
CA TYR A 20 60.28 6.95 6.58
C TYR A 20 61.16 8.06 6.01
N LEU A 21 62.32 7.71 5.43
CA LEU A 21 63.25 8.69 4.87
C LEU A 21 62.92 9.00 3.40
N ARG A 22 62.86 10.28 3.05
CA ARG A 22 62.60 10.75 1.67
C ARG A 22 63.61 10.18 0.66
N SER A 23 64.88 10.04 1.03
CA SER A 23 65.91 9.42 0.19
C SER A 23 65.56 7.97 -0.18
N HIS A 24 65.03 7.18 0.77
CA HIS A 24 64.59 5.80 0.51
C HIS A 24 63.35 5.74 -0.40
N ARG A 25 62.41 6.71 -0.29
CA ARG A 25 61.27 6.80 -1.22
C ARG A 25 61.73 7.01 -2.66
N ILE A 26 62.65 7.95 -2.88
CA ILE A 26 63.22 8.28 -4.19
C ILE A 26 63.99 7.07 -4.74
N ILE A 27 64.82 6.42 -3.92
CA ILE A 27 65.52 5.18 -4.27
C ILE A 27 64.55 4.09 -4.72
N PHE A 28 63.49 3.81 -3.95
CA PHE A 28 62.52 2.74 -4.27
C PHE A 28 61.68 3.08 -5.52
N SER A 29 61.27 4.33 -5.68
CA SER A 29 60.61 4.83 -6.90
C SER A 29 61.51 4.67 -8.13
N SER A 30 62.80 4.97 -8.01
CA SER A 30 63.79 4.79 -9.09
C SER A 30 64.03 3.32 -9.43
N MET A 31 63.99 2.41 -8.45
CA MET A 31 64.01 0.97 -8.70
C MET A 31 62.79 0.50 -9.52
N GLN A 32 61.59 0.95 -9.13
CA GLN A 32 60.36 0.70 -9.89
C GLN A 32 60.44 1.29 -11.31
N GLY A 33 61.10 2.44 -11.46
CA GLY A 33 61.42 3.09 -12.73
C GLY A 33 62.46 2.37 -13.61
N LEU A 34 63.27 1.46 -13.05
CA LEU A 34 64.15 0.56 -13.81
C LEU A 34 63.41 -0.70 -14.27
N ILE A 35 62.68 -1.35 -13.37
CA ILE A 35 61.93 -2.59 -13.67
C ILE A 35 60.84 -2.34 -14.72
N SER A 36 60.12 -1.21 -14.62
CA SER A 36 59.15 -0.79 -15.66
C SER A 36 59.77 -0.40 -17.01
N ARG A 37 61.10 -0.42 -17.13
CA ARG A 37 61.88 -0.24 -18.37
C ARG A 37 62.70 -1.50 -18.72
N GLU A 38 62.39 -2.63 -18.09
CA GLU A 38 63.09 -3.92 -18.25
C GLU A 38 64.61 -3.85 -17.97
N LYS A 39 65.06 -2.88 -17.18
CA LYS A 39 66.46 -2.74 -16.74
C LYS A 39 66.67 -3.39 -15.36
N PRO A 40 67.77 -4.14 -15.15
CA PRO A 40 68.10 -4.71 -13.84
C PRO A 40 68.44 -3.60 -12.82
N ILE A 41 68.12 -3.84 -11.56
CA ILE A 41 68.47 -2.95 -10.44
C ILE A 41 69.84 -3.38 -9.88
N ASP A 42 70.90 -2.72 -10.32
CA ASP A 42 72.22 -2.78 -9.70
C ASP A 42 72.65 -1.38 -9.22
N LEU A 43 73.86 -1.27 -8.65
CA LEU A 43 74.38 -0.01 -8.14
C LEU A 43 74.62 1.03 -9.26
N VAL A 44 75.07 0.58 -10.42
CA VAL A 44 75.40 1.43 -11.56
C VAL A 44 74.13 1.91 -12.23
N THR A 45 73.22 1.02 -12.63
CA THR A 45 71.97 1.38 -13.34
C THR A 45 71.08 2.31 -12.51
N LEU A 46 71.04 2.11 -11.19
CA LEU A 46 70.30 2.98 -10.27
C LEU A 46 70.98 4.35 -10.12
N SER A 47 72.32 4.39 -10.02
CA SER A 47 73.04 5.66 -9.96
C SER A 47 72.92 6.48 -11.26
N GLU A 48 72.97 5.82 -12.42
CA GLU A 48 72.78 6.42 -13.75
C GLU A 48 71.39 7.06 -13.86
N LEU A 49 70.34 6.34 -13.46
CA LEU A 49 68.97 6.86 -13.49
C LEU A 49 68.79 8.05 -12.54
N LEU A 50 69.32 7.96 -11.31
CA LEU A 50 69.25 9.05 -10.32
C LEU A 50 70.07 10.28 -10.74
N GLU A 51 71.15 10.11 -11.52
CA GLU A 51 71.89 11.22 -12.11
C GLU A 51 71.10 11.86 -13.26
N GLN A 52 70.45 11.04 -14.10
CA GLN A 52 69.54 11.50 -15.17
C GLN A 52 68.30 12.24 -14.66
N THR A 53 67.76 11.90 -13.47
CA THR A 53 66.66 12.66 -12.84
C THR A 53 67.13 13.85 -12.01
N GLY A 54 68.44 14.01 -11.78
CA GLY A 54 68.99 15.06 -10.90
C GLY A 54 68.77 14.80 -9.40
N GLU A 55 68.43 13.57 -9.02
CA GLU A 55 68.09 13.19 -7.66
C GLU A 55 69.25 12.50 -6.91
N LEU A 56 70.33 12.11 -7.60
CA LEU A 56 71.47 11.39 -7.00
C LEU A 56 72.05 12.11 -5.77
N GLN A 57 72.17 13.45 -5.79
CA GLN A 57 72.62 14.22 -4.63
C GLN A 57 71.58 14.25 -3.50
N GLN A 58 70.27 14.23 -3.81
CA GLN A 58 69.19 14.23 -2.82
C GLN A 58 69.11 12.93 -2.03
N VAL A 59 69.59 11.82 -2.60
CA VAL A 59 69.61 10.51 -1.91
C VAL A 59 70.90 10.25 -1.12
N GLY A 60 71.89 11.14 -1.16
CA GLY A 60 73.20 10.97 -0.50
C GLY A 60 74.35 10.58 -1.44
N GLY A 61 74.14 10.61 -2.75
CA GLY A 61 75.15 10.32 -3.77
C GLY A 61 75.49 8.84 -3.91
N PHE A 62 76.37 8.54 -4.87
CA PHE A 62 76.92 7.20 -5.10
C PHE A 62 77.51 6.54 -3.83
N PRO A 63 78.23 7.24 -2.93
CA PRO A 63 78.76 6.63 -1.71
C PRO A 63 77.68 6.02 -0.80
N TYR A 64 76.51 6.65 -0.69
CA TYR A 64 75.42 6.15 0.16
C TYR A 64 74.74 4.91 -0.44
N LEU A 65 74.59 4.85 -1.77
CA LEU A 65 74.09 3.66 -2.45
C LEU A 65 75.06 2.47 -2.29
N LEU A 66 76.37 2.74 -2.39
CA LEU A 66 77.42 1.74 -2.12
C LEU A 66 77.46 1.30 -0.65
N GLU A 67 77.18 2.21 0.29
CA GLU A 67 77.07 1.90 1.72
C GLU A 67 75.86 0.97 2.00
N ILE A 68 74.68 1.27 1.45
CA ILE A 68 73.51 0.38 1.53
C ILE A 68 73.84 -1.02 0.99
N GLN A 69 74.50 -1.10 -0.17
CA GLN A 69 74.88 -2.38 -0.77
C GLN A 69 75.86 -3.17 0.11
N LYS A 70 76.86 -2.51 0.71
CA LYS A 70 77.86 -3.16 1.58
C LYS A 70 77.33 -3.57 2.95
N ASN A 71 76.42 -2.78 3.52
CA ASN A 71 75.87 -3.01 4.86
C ASN A 71 74.69 -4.01 4.84
N THR A 72 74.35 -4.60 3.68
CA THR A 72 73.30 -5.62 3.52
C THR A 72 73.92 -7.02 3.38
N PRO A 73 74.02 -7.83 4.44
CA PRO A 73 74.77 -9.10 4.41
C PRO A 73 74.05 -10.26 3.69
N SER A 74 72.73 -10.19 3.44
CA SER A 74 71.97 -11.21 2.70
C SER A 74 70.60 -10.69 2.26
N SER A 75 70.08 -11.15 1.12
CA SER A 75 68.68 -10.93 0.69
C SER A 75 67.69 -11.93 1.31
N ALA A 76 68.14 -13.03 1.93
CA ALA A 76 67.27 -14.16 2.31
C ALA A 76 66.08 -13.79 3.23
N ASN A 77 66.24 -12.77 4.09
CA ASN A 77 65.20 -12.31 5.01
C ASN A 77 64.44 -11.06 4.53
N ILE A 78 64.58 -10.66 3.25
CA ILE A 78 64.04 -9.39 2.73
C ILE A 78 62.52 -9.25 2.91
N LEU A 79 61.77 -10.36 2.85
CA LEU A 79 60.32 -10.36 3.07
C LEU A 79 59.96 -9.99 4.52
N ALA A 80 60.68 -10.52 5.51
CA ALA A 80 60.47 -10.17 6.91
C ALA A 80 60.81 -8.68 7.18
N TYR A 81 61.84 -8.14 6.52
CA TYR A 81 62.13 -6.71 6.60
C TYR A 81 61.09 -5.85 5.88
N ALA A 82 60.55 -6.31 4.74
CA ALA A 82 59.45 -5.65 4.04
C ALA A 82 58.19 -5.58 4.91
N ASP A 83 57.78 -6.70 5.53
CA ASP A 83 56.64 -6.73 6.44
C ASP A 83 56.87 -5.88 7.71
N ILE A 84 58.12 -5.75 8.22
CA ILE A 84 58.46 -4.81 9.29
C ILE A 84 58.32 -3.34 8.84
N VAL A 85 58.81 -2.98 7.65
CA VAL A 85 58.67 -1.60 7.11
C VAL A 85 57.19 -1.26 6.92
N ARG A 86 56.43 -2.18 6.34
CA ARG A 86 54.97 -2.11 6.15
C ARG A 86 54.26 -1.87 7.47
N GLU A 87 54.47 -2.72 8.48
CA GLU A 87 53.83 -2.58 9.80
C GLU A 87 54.17 -1.25 10.49
N ARG A 88 55.42 -0.80 10.37
CA ARG A 88 55.84 0.53 10.86
C ARG A 88 55.28 1.68 10.02
N ALA A 89 54.85 1.47 8.78
CA ALA A 89 54.08 2.46 8.01
C ALA A 89 52.62 2.48 8.46
N VAL A 90 52.00 1.31 8.71
CA VAL A 90 50.63 1.20 9.23
C VAL A 90 50.43 2.04 10.48
N VAL A 91 51.31 1.86 11.47
CA VAL A 91 51.23 2.58 12.75
C VAL A 91 51.38 4.10 12.56
N ARG A 92 52.20 4.57 11.61
CA ARG A 92 52.36 6.01 11.32
C ARG A 92 51.14 6.62 10.64
N GLU A 93 50.58 5.96 9.63
CA GLU A 93 49.35 6.44 8.97
C GLU A 93 48.16 6.47 9.97
N MET A 94 48.07 5.47 10.85
CA MET A 94 47.04 5.42 11.90
C MET A 94 47.18 6.58 12.90
N ILE A 95 48.40 6.91 13.33
CA ILE A 95 48.66 8.08 14.20
C ILE A 95 48.29 9.40 13.50
N GLY A 96 48.60 9.53 12.20
CA GLY A 96 48.22 10.70 11.40
C GLY A 96 46.71 10.91 11.37
N VAL A 97 45.95 9.87 10.97
CA VAL A 97 44.49 9.93 10.92
C VAL A 97 43.85 10.12 12.30
N ALA A 98 44.40 9.52 13.37
CA ALA A 98 43.93 9.75 14.73
C ALA A 98 44.06 11.22 15.16
N ASN A 99 45.18 11.87 14.82
CA ASN A 99 45.37 13.30 15.08
C ASN A 99 44.40 14.16 14.26
N GLU A 100 44.22 13.88 12.97
CA GLU A 100 43.25 14.62 12.13
C GLU A 100 41.80 14.48 12.59
N ILE A 101 41.41 13.31 13.13
CA ILE A 101 40.08 13.07 13.70
C ILE A 101 39.92 13.84 15.01
N ALA A 102 40.94 13.83 15.88
CA ALA A 102 40.92 14.61 17.12
C ALA A 102 40.83 16.12 16.83
N GLU A 103 41.61 16.63 15.89
CA GLU A 103 41.58 18.04 15.44
C GLU A 103 40.20 18.43 14.90
N SER A 104 39.59 17.58 14.06
CA SER A 104 38.22 17.78 13.54
C SER A 104 37.12 17.69 14.61
N GLY A 105 37.43 17.09 15.76
CA GLY A 105 36.56 17.07 16.94
C GLY A 105 36.69 18.30 17.83
N PHE A 106 37.80 19.05 17.73
CA PHE A 106 38.02 20.31 18.42
C PHE A 106 37.60 21.53 17.58
N ASP A 107 37.88 21.54 16.27
CA ASP A 107 37.32 22.49 15.30
C ASP A 107 36.39 21.75 14.33
N THR A 108 35.09 21.80 14.61
CA THR A 108 34.07 21.12 13.81
C THR A 108 33.72 21.86 12.52
N GLN A 109 34.12 23.12 12.37
CA GLN A 109 33.81 24.00 11.22
C GLN A 109 32.32 24.04 10.83
N GLY A 110 31.42 23.85 11.81
CA GLY A 110 29.97 23.84 11.62
C GLY A 110 29.37 22.51 11.15
N ARG A 111 30.17 21.44 11.03
CA ARG A 111 29.69 20.09 10.69
C ARG A 111 28.90 19.46 11.84
N SER A 112 27.93 18.63 11.50
CA SER A 112 27.17 17.81 12.44
C SER A 112 27.98 16.65 13.01
N SER A 113 27.50 16.05 14.10
CA SER A 113 28.08 14.83 14.69
C SER A 113 28.17 13.68 13.70
N ASN A 114 27.18 13.56 12.81
CA ASN A 114 27.09 12.45 11.87
C ASN A 114 28.12 12.62 10.74
N GLU A 115 28.25 13.82 10.18
CA GLU A 115 29.28 14.12 9.17
C GLU A 115 30.71 13.96 9.72
N LEU A 116 30.92 14.23 11.01
CA LEU A 116 32.20 13.99 11.69
C LEU A 116 32.48 12.49 11.89
N LEU A 117 31.47 11.69 12.20
CA LEU A 117 31.57 10.23 12.27
C LEU A 117 31.82 9.61 10.89
N ASP A 118 31.05 9.99 9.86
CA ASP A 118 31.24 9.54 8.48
C ASP A 118 32.63 9.91 7.95
N MET A 119 33.13 11.11 8.27
CA MET A 119 34.49 11.52 7.93
C MET A 119 35.53 10.67 8.68
N ALA A 120 35.34 10.41 9.98
CA ALA A 120 36.25 9.58 10.78
C ALA A 120 36.31 8.14 10.26
N GLU A 121 35.15 7.52 9.98
CA GLU A 121 35.08 6.22 9.32
C GLU A 121 35.77 6.25 7.95
N SER A 122 35.47 7.22 7.09
CA SER A 122 36.08 7.33 5.76
C SER A 122 37.61 7.44 5.82
N LYS A 123 38.18 8.22 6.75
CA LYS A 123 39.63 8.32 6.94
C LYS A 123 40.25 7.01 7.43
N VAL A 124 39.62 6.33 8.39
CA VAL A 124 40.11 5.03 8.90
C VAL A 124 39.98 3.94 7.82
N PHE A 125 38.89 3.89 7.06
CA PHE A 125 38.71 2.93 5.97
C PHE A 125 39.71 3.14 4.83
N LYS A 126 40.12 4.37 4.51
CA LYS A 126 41.14 4.64 3.49
C LYS A 126 42.51 4.02 3.82
N ILE A 127 42.86 3.84 5.09
CA ILE A 127 44.07 3.13 5.53
C ILE A 127 44.01 1.63 5.13
N ALA A 128 42.81 1.02 5.15
CA ALA A 128 42.60 -0.36 4.71
C ALA A 128 42.49 -0.47 3.18
N GLU A 129 41.74 0.45 2.55
CA GLU A 129 41.42 0.44 1.12
C GLU A 129 42.67 0.63 0.25
N LYS A 130 43.54 1.62 0.59
CA LYS A 130 44.85 1.82 -0.08
C LYS A 130 45.67 0.52 -0.25
N ARG A 131 45.54 -0.42 0.70
CA ARG A 131 46.35 -1.65 0.77
C ARG A 131 45.67 -2.88 0.18
N THR A 132 44.37 -2.79 -0.12
CA THR A 132 43.65 -3.81 -0.89
C THR A 132 43.90 -3.60 -2.39
N ASN A 133 44.06 -2.34 -2.81
CA ASN A 133 44.21 -1.92 -4.21
C ASN A 133 45.52 -2.40 -4.89
N ALA A 134 46.49 -2.94 -4.15
CA ALA A 134 47.61 -3.67 -4.76
C ALA A 134 47.14 -4.85 -5.63
N ASN A 135 45.94 -5.38 -5.36
CA ASN A 135 45.30 -6.44 -6.14
C ASN A 135 44.35 -5.91 -7.24
N ASP A 136 44.42 -4.63 -7.63
CA ASP A 136 43.51 -4.03 -8.64
C ASP A 136 44.25 -3.35 -9.82
N GLY A 137 45.57 -3.55 -9.92
CA GLY A 137 46.33 -3.24 -11.14
C GLY A 137 46.05 -4.23 -12.28
N PRO A 138 46.51 -3.93 -13.52
CA PRO A 138 46.37 -4.85 -14.66
C PRO A 138 47.16 -6.13 -14.41
N LYS A 139 46.47 -7.27 -14.35
CA LYS A 139 47.06 -8.57 -14.02
C LYS A 139 47.57 -9.29 -15.27
N GLY A 140 48.68 -10.01 -15.13
CA GLY A 140 49.20 -10.84 -16.20
C GLY A 140 48.23 -11.96 -16.55
N ILE A 141 48.16 -12.34 -17.83
CA ILE A 141 47.25 -13.41 -18.27
C ILE A 141 47.59 -14.75 -17.59
N GLY A 142 48.85 -14.98 -17.21
CA GLY A 142 49.27 -16.16 -16.43
C GLY A 142 48.61 -16.26 -15.06
N ASP A 143 48.56 -15.16 -14.29
CA ASP A 143 47.92 -15.14 -12.96
C ASP A 143 46.41 -15.39 -13.04
N ILE A 144 45.79 -14.91 -14.12
CA ILE A 144 44.38 -15.13 -14.41
C ILE A 144 44.17 -16.60 -14.82
N LEU A 145 44.98 -17.12 -15.74
CA LEU A 145 44.90 -18.51 -16.21
C LEU A 145 45.09 -19.52 -15.07
N ASN A 146 46.09 -19.35 -14.21
CA ASN A 146 46.30 -20.25 -13.07
C ASN A 146 45.08 -20.27 -12.15
N ARG A 147 44.59 -19.11 -11.70
CA ARG A 147 43.37 -19.01 -10.88
C ARG A 147 42.11 -19.52 -11.58
N THR A 148 42.05 -19.45 -12.91
CA THR A 148 40.94 -19.99 -13.71
C THR A 148 41.02 -21.52 -13.78
N LEU A 149 42.23 -22.09 -13.93
CA LEU A 149 42.45 -23.54 -13.86
C LEU A 149 42.14 -24.07 -12.46
N ASP A 150 42.65 -23.43 -11.39
CA ASP A 150 42.32 -23.77 -9.99
C ASP A 150 40.78 -23.80 -9.78
N ARG A 151 40.07 -22.83 -10.34
CA ARG A 151 38.61 -22.73 -10.23
C ARG A 151 37.88 -23.78 -11.07
N ILE A 152 38.40 -24.15 -12.25
CA ILE A 152 37.84 -25.22 -13.08
C ILE A 152 38.07 -26.58 -12.42
N GLU A 153 39.26 -26.84 -11.85
CA GLU A 153 39.57 -28.08 -11.13
C GLU A 153 38.69 -28.22 -9.87
N PHE A 154 38.53 -27.14 -9.10
CA PHE A 154 37.59 -27.06 -7.97
C PHE A 154 36.14 -27.36 -8.39
N LEU A 155 35.67 -26.77 -9.50
CA LEU A 155 34.31 -27.03 -10.00
C LEU A 155 34.15 -28.47 -10.52
N SER A 156 35.20 -29.08 -11.10
CA SER A 156 35.17 -30.47 -11.57
C SER A 156 35.12 -31.49 -10.42
N THR A 157 35.68 -31.14 -9.26
CA THR A 157 35.75 -32.02 -8.08
C THR A 157 34.54 -31.90 -7.14
N GLN A 158 33.72 -30.85 -7.26
CA GLN A 158 32.45 -30.68 -6.53
C GLN A 158 31.23 -31.41 -7.17
N THR A 159 31.45 -32.51 -7.89
CA THR A 159 30.49 -33.14 -8.83
C THR A 159 29.26 -33.83 -8.19
N ASN A 160 28.93 -33.55 -6.93
CA ASN A 160 27.76 -34.10 -6.21
C ASN A 160 26.48 -33.23 -6.26
N HIS A 161 26.51 -32.00 -6.82
CA HIS A 161 25.38 -31.05 -6.80
C HIS A 161 24.81 -30.72 -8.20
N ASN A 162 24.24 -31.70 -8.91
CA ASN A 162 23.29 -31.54 -10.03
C ASN A 162 23.62 -30.50 -11.16
N GLY A 163 24.88 -30.08 -11.32
CA GLY A 163 25.27 -29.04 -12.28
C GLY A 163 25.08 -27.59 -11.83
N VAL A 164 24.79 -27.34 -10.55
CA VAL A 164 24.63 -26.00 -9.96
C VAL A 164 25.98 -25.53 -9.39
N THR A 165 26.41 -24.31 -9.75
CA THR A 165 27.73 -23.75 -9.41
C THR A 165 27.67 -22.47 -8.57
N GLY A 166 26.51 -21.80 -8.55
CA GLY A 166 26.15 -20.73 -7.63
C GLY A 166 25.18 -21.19 -6.54
N VAL A 167 24.59 -20.25 -5.79
CA VAL A 167 23.58 -20.54 -4.76
C VAL A 167 22.30 -21.07 -5.43
N SER A 168 21.80 -22.23 -4.99
CA SER A 168 20.61 -22.86 -5.61
C SER A 168 19.34 -22.05 -5.33
N THR A 169 18.56 -21.78 -6.39
CA THR A 169 17.27 -21.08 -6.30
C THR A 169 16.15 -21.95 -5.72
N GLY A 170 16.34 -23.28 -5.69
CA GLY A 170 15.32 -24.26 -5.30
C GLY A 170 14.38 -24.69 -6.42
N TYR A 171 14.49 -24.06 -7.59
CA TYR A 171 13.69 -24.41 -8.75
C TYR A 171 14.58 -25.07 -9.81
N HIS A 172 14.38 -26.36 -10.09
CA HIS A 172 15.31 -27.16 -10.89
C HIS A 172 15.48 -26.64 -12.31
N ASP A 173 14.42 -26.13 -12.92
CA ASP A 173 14.48 -25.57 -14.27
C ASP A 173 15.11 -24.17 -14.30
N LEU A 174 14.96 -23.37 -13.23
CA LEU A 174 15.63 -22.08 -13.08
C LEU A 174 17.12 -22.25 -12.78
N ASP A 175 17.47 -23.21 -11.93
CA ASP A 175 18.86 -23.61 -11.68
C ASP A 175 19.50 -24.19 -12.95
N ARG A 176 18.77 -24.95 -13.79
CA ARG A 176 19.29 -25.41 -15.10
C ARG A 176 19.57 -24.25 -16.06
N MET A 177 18.76 -23.19 -16.05
CA MET A 177 18.97 -22.00 -16.90
C MET A 177 20.02 -21.00 -16.34
N THR A 178 20.23 -20.97 -15.04
CA THR A 178 21.11 -19.98 -14.37
C THR A 178 22.43 -20.55 -13.87
N THR A 179 22.55 -21.88 -13.77
CA THR A 179 23.54 -22.62 -12.96
C THR A 179 23.60 -22.20 -11.49
N GLY A 180 22.48 -21.67 -10.96
CA GLY A 180 22.38 -21.07 -9.64
C GLY A 180 22.82 -19.59 -9.62
N LEU A 181 22.49 -18.88 -8.55
CA LEU A 181 22.83 -17.47 -8.40
C LEU A 181 24.34 -17.30 -8.21
N GLN A 182 25.01 -16.72 -9.20
CA GLN A 182 26.47 -16.69 -9.23
C GLN A 182 27.06 -15.71 -8.18
N PRO A 183 28.17 -16.09 -7.52
CA PRO A 183 28.95 -15.17 -6.69
C PRO A 183 29.36 -13.90 -7.45
N SER A 184 29.13 -12.74 -6.84
CA SER A 184 29.42 -11.40 -7.41
C SER A 184 28.39 -10.81 -8.39
N ASP A 185 27.27 -11.49 -8.65
CA ASP A 185 26.22 -10.96 -9.52
C ASP A 185 25.16 -10.13 -8.79
N LEU A 186 24.63 -9.12 -9.49
CA LEU A 186 23.44 -8.36 -9.15
C LEU A 186 22.27 -8.94 -9.95
N ILE A 187 21.34 -9.56 -9.23
CA ILE A 187 20.12 -10.17 -9.77
C ILE A 187 18.95 -9.23 -9.47
N ILE A 188 18.32 -8.73 -10.53
CA ILE A 188 17.11 -7.90 -10.41
C ILE A 188 15.90 -8.81 -10.54
N VAL A 189 15.06 -8.85 -9.51
CA VAL A 189 13.75 -9.52 -9.55
C VAL A 189 12.67 -8.46 -9.70
N ALA A 190 11.94 -8.48 -10.81
CA ALA A 190 11.00 -7.44 -11.14
C ALA A 190 9.60 -7.94 -11.50
N ALA A 191 8.60 -7.23 -11.02
CA ALA A 191 7.19 -7.53 -11.22
C ALA A 191 6.34 -6.25 -11.27
N ARG A 192 5.12 -6.37 -11.77
CA ARG A 192 4.08 -5.38 -11.43
C ARG A 192 3.67 -5.64 -9.98
N PRO A 193 3.38 -4.59 -9.17
CA PRO A 193 2.73 -4.78 -7.89
C PRO A 193 1.49 -5.67 -8.04
N SER A 194 1.26 -6.58 -7.09
CA SER A 194 -0.03 -7.26 -6.95
C SER A 194 -0.55 -7.99 -8.19
N MET A 195 0.34 -8.74 -8.87
CA MET A 195 -0.02 -9.72 -9.91
C MET A 195 -1.24 -10.57 -9.48
N GLY A 196 -2.44 -10.20 -9.93
CA GLY A 196 -3.71 -10.92 -9.69
C GLY A 196 -4.56 -10.41 -8.52
N LYS A 197 -4.23 -9.28 -7.90
CA LYS A 197 -4.90 -8.83 -6.66
C LYS A 197 -5.43 -7.41 -6.81
N CYS A 198 -6.52 -7.31 -7.56
CA CYS A 198 -7.07 -6.04 -8.04
C CYS A 198 -8.55 -5.92 -7.65
N ILE A 199 -9.04 -4.69 -7.52
CA ILE A 199 -10.47 -4.36 -7.39
C ILE A 199 -10.93 -3.52 -8.59
N VAL A 200 -12.22 -3.56 -8.91
CA VAL A 200 -12.76 -2.99 -10.17
C VAL A 200 -12.90 -1.46 -10.14
N ALA A 201 -12.72 -0.82 -11.30
CA ALA A 201 -13.06 0.58 -11.53
C ALA A 201 -14.52 0.89 -11.14
N GLY A 202 -14.72 1.93 -10.33
CA GLY A 202 -15.99 2.21 -9.67
C GLY A 202 -16.08 1.70 -8.21
N SER A 203 -15.19 0.82 -7.76
CA SER A 203 -15.17 0.37 -6.35
C SER A 203 -14.92 1.52 -5.38
N ARG A 204 -15.74 1.58 -4.34
CA ARG A 204 -15.75 2.64 -3.33
C ARG A 204 -14.77 2.33 -2.20
N VAL A 205 -13.92 3.29 -1.87
CA VAL A 205 -12.92 3.22 -0.79
C VAL A 205 -13.12 4.44 0.11
N MET A 206 -13.13 4.22 1.42
CA MET A 206 -13.34 5.28 2.41
C MET A 206 -12.00 5.81 2.94
N ASP A 207 -11.82 7.13 2.90
CA ASP A 207 -10.71 7.81 3.59
C ASP A 207 -11.07 8.01 5.08
N PRO A 208 -10.31 7.41 6.02
CA PRO A 208 -10.57 7.59 7.45
C PRO A 208 -10.34 9.02 7.95
N GLN A 209 -9.51 9.84 7.31
CA GLN A 209 -9.18 11.18 7.82
C GLN A 209 -10.24 12.24 7.48
N SER A 210 -10.72 12.27 6.23
CA SER A 210 -11.79 13.21 5.81
C SER A 210 -13.20 12.63 5.95
N GLY A 211 -13.32 11.32 6.21
CA GLY A 211 -14.57 10.57 6.17
C GLY A 211 -15.16 10.41 4.77
N ALA A 212 -14.52 10.93 3.72
CA ALA A 212 -15.04 10.90 2.37
C ALA A 212 -15.10 9.47 1.80
N LEU A 213 -16.14 9.19 1.02
CA LEU A 213 -16.23 7.97 0.22
C LEU A 213 -15.75 8.29 -1.21
N HIS A 214 -14.57 7.81 -1.54
CA HIS A 214 -13.94 7.98 -2.85
C HIS A 214 -14.25 6.78 -3.75
N VAL A 215 -14.07 6.96 -5.05
CA VAL A 215 -13.96 5.87 -6.02
C VAL A 215 -12.47 5.60 -6.24
N ILE A 216 -12.03 4.34 -6.34
CA ILE A 216 -10.60 4.04 -6.50
C ILE A 216 -10.00 4.70 -7.76
N ASP A 217 -10.77 4.85 -8.83
CA ASP A 217 -10.48 5.71 -9.98
C ASP A 217 -9.96 7.11 -9.62
N ASP A 218 -10.63 7.79 -8.69
CA ASP A 218 -10.27 9.14 -8.23
C ASP A 218 -8.99 9.07 -7.36
N LEU A 219 -8.83 8.01 -6.56
CA LEU A 219 -7.65 7.81 -5.72
C LEU A 219 -6.39 7.58 -6.56
N VAL A 220 -6.47 6.71 -7.57
CA VAL A 220 -5.31 6.34 -8.41
C VAL A 220 -4.91 7.47 -9.38
N LYS A 221 -5.85 8.33 -9.79
CA LYS A 221 -5.56 9.54 -10.57
C LYS A 221 -4.89 10.64 -9.73
N ASN A 222 -5.26 10.76 -8.45
CA ASN A 222 -4.75 11.82 -7.57
C ASN A 222 -3.48 11.43 -6.80
N GLY A 223 -3.27 10.14 -6.52
CA GLY A 223 -2.13 9.65 -5.72
C GLY A 223 -2.21 9.97 -4.22
N GLU A 224 -3.36 10.46 -3.74
CA GLU A 224 -3.54 10.94 -2.37
C GLU A 224 -4.88 10.49 -1.77
N ALA A 225 -4.80 9.65 -0.73
CA ALA A 225 -5.79 9.40 0.31
C ALA A 225 -5.16 8.56 1.43
N ASN A 226 -5.88 8.36 2.53
CA ASN A 226 -5.64 7.25 3.45
C ASN A 226 -6.71 6.17 3.21
N VAL A 227 -6.47 4.97 3.72
CA VAL A 227 -7.41 3.85 3.70
C VAL A 227 -7.49 3.21 5.09
N PHE A 228 -8.57 2.49 5.37
CA PHE A 228 -8.59 1.58 6.51
C PHE A 228 -7.78 0.32 6.17
N SER A 229 -6.83 -0.05 7.01
CA SER A 229 -6.11 -1.34 6.98
C SER A 229 -6.36 -2.13 8.27
N LEU A 230 -6.28 -3.45 8.21
CA LEU A 230 -6.43 -4.36 9.36
C LEU A 230 -5.06 -4.71 9.95
N ASN A 231 -4.90 -4.49 11.25
CA ASN A 231 -3.72 -4.87 12.02
C ASN A 231 -3.88 -6.26 12.68
N ASN A 232 -2.78 -6.80 13.23
CA ASN A 232 -2.73 -8.14 13.87
C ASN A 232 -3.64 -8.29 15.11
N ASP A 233 -4.05 -7.17 15.72
CA ASP A 233 -5.05 -7.08 16.80
C ASP A 233 -6.50 -7.18 16.29
N PHE A 234 -6.69 -7.40 14.99
CA PHE A 234 -7.96 -7.34 14.27
C PHE A 234 -8.70 -5.99 14.42
N LYS A 235 -7.93 -4.89 14.56
CA LYS A 235 -8.44 -3.51 14.55
C LYS A 235 -8.19 -2.82 13.23
N LEU A 236 -9.13 -1.96 12.85
CA LEU A 236 -9.04 -1.15 11.64
C LEU A 236 -8.36 0.19 11.96
N ARG A 237 -7.23 0.46 11.32
CA ARG A 237 -6.44 1.68 11.51
C ARG A 237 -6.33 2.48 10.20
N SER A 238 -6.00 3.76 10.30
CA SER A 238 -5.83 4.64 9.13
C SER A 238 -4.39 4.60 8.64
N THR A 239 -4.18 4.22 7.39
CA THR A 239 -2.85 4.05 6.79
C THR A 239 -2.81 4.70 5.40
N ARG A 240 -1.70 5.37 5.03
CA ARG A 240 -1.52 5.93 3.69
C ARG A 240 -0.95 4.83 2.77
N PRO A 241 -1.55 4.53 1.60
CA PRO A 241 -0.95 3.65 0.60
C PRO A 241 0.41 4.18 0.13
N SER A 242 1.39 3.29 -0.02
CA SER A 242 2.72 3.58 -0.58
C SER A 242 2.69 3.66 -2.11
N ALA A 243 1.76 2.94 -2.75
CA ALA A 243 1.53 3.02 -4.19
C ALA A 243 0.04 2.97 -4.54
N PHE A 244 -0.34 3.74 -5.56
CA PHE A 244 -1.67 3.75 -6.15
C PHE A 244 -1.56 3.26 -7.60
N VAL A 245 -2.10 2.09 -7.90
CA VAL A 245 -1.78 1.31 -9.11
C VAL A 245 -3.01 1.23 -10.02
N ASP A 246 -2.85 1.71 -11.25
CA ASP A 246 -3.71 1.30 -12.36
C ASP A 246 -3.11 0.01 -12.92
N ASP A 247 -3.96 -1.00 -13.16
CA ASP A 247 -3.57 -2.39 -13.41
C ASP A 247 -4.37 -3.01 -14.59
N GLY A 248 -4.87 -2.14 -15.48
CA GLY A 248 -5.41 -2.50 -16.79
C GLY A 248 -6.79 -3.17 -16.78
N TYR A 249 -7.13 -3.85 -17.88
CA TYR A 249 -8.35 -4.67 -17.97
C TYR A 249 -8.07 -6.13 -17.60
N LYS A 250 -8.78 -6.66 -16.60
CA LYS A 250 -8.68 -8.05 -16.15
C LYS A 250 -10.08 -8.67 -15.96
N PRO A 251 -10.29 -9.98 -16.22
CA PRO A 251 -11.55 -10.64 -15.91
C PRO A 251 -11.83 -10.74 -14.41
N VAL A 252 -13.05 -10.39 -14.04
CA VAL A 252 -13.42 -10.11 -12.64
C VAL A 252 -14.73 -10.78 -12.25
N PHE A 253 -14.84 -11.03 -10.95
CA PHE A 253 -15.91 -11.78 -10.32
C PHE A 253 -16.57 -10.92 -9.24
N ARG A 254 -17.90 -10.90 -9.21
CA ARG A 254 -18.67 -10.26 -8.14
C ARG A 254 -18.85 -11.22 -6.98
N VAL A 255 -18.36 -10.84 -5.80
CA VAL A 255 -18.63 -11.53 -4.54
C VAL A 255 -19.78 -10.82 -3.83
N THR A 256 -20.84 -11.56 -3.51
CA THR A 256 -21.99 -11.04 -2.75
C THR A 256 -22.06 -11.72 -1.39
N THR A 257 -22.14 -10.94 -0.32
CA THR A 257 -22.22 -11.45 1.06
C THR A 257 -23.65 -11.53 1.59
N ALA A 258 -23.90 -12.21 2.71
CA ALA A 258 -25.23 -12.38 3.26
C ALA A 258 -25.82 -11.08 3.84
N LEU A 259 -25.01 -10.12 4.30
CA LEU A 259 -25.46 -8.74 4.55
C LEU A 259 -25.79 -7.98 3.26
N GLY A 260 -25.52 -8.52 2.07
CA GLY A 260 -25.75 -7.87 0.78
C GLY A 260 -24.69 -6.85 0.40
N ARG A 261 -23.47 -6.97 0.95
CA ARG A 261 -22.30 -6.25 0.42
C ARG A 261 -21.89 -6.90 -0.91
N GLU A 262 -21.42 -6.10 -1.85
CA GLU A 262 -21.03 -6.55 -3.19
C GLU A 262 -19.72 -5.87 -3.58
N ILE A 263 -18.65 -6.65 -3.75
CA ILE A 263 -17.36 -6.21 -4.31
C ILE A 263 -17.10 -6.96 -5.62
N GLU A 264 -16.34 -6.36 -6.53
CA GLU A 264 -15.91 -6.98 -7.78
C GLU A 264 -14.37 -7.00 -7.81
N THR A 265 -13.78 -8.20 -7.94
CA THR A 265 -12.33 -8.44 -7.83
C THR A 265 -11.84 -9.44 -8.87
N THR A 266 -10.52 -9.55 -9.06
CA THR A 266 -9.92 -10.68 -9.79
C THR A 266 -10.15 -12.02 -9.06
N ILE A 267 -10.08 -13.15 -9.77
CA ILE A 267 -10.28 -14.49 -9.19
C ILE A 267 -9.16 -14.92 -8.22
N THR A 268 -7.96 -14.37 -8.43
CA THR A 268 -6.77 -14.56 -7.60
C THR A 268 -6.71 -13.62 -6.39
N HIS A 269 -7.74 -12.79 -6.19
CA HIS A 269 -7.84 -11.85 -5.08
C HIS A 269 -8.12 -12.57 -3.74
N PRO A 270 -7.35 -12.36 -2.66
CA PRO A 270 -7.57 -13.02 -1.38
C PRO A 270 -8.54 -12.27 -0.46
N PHE A 271 -9.47 -13.01 0.14
CA PHE A 271 -10.38 -12.54 1.19
C PHE A 271 -10.03 -13.23 2.50
N LEU A 272 -10.17 -12.55 3.64
CA LEU A 272 -9.87 -13.12 4.95
C LEU A 272 -11.04 -14.00 5.43
N THR A 273 -10.93 -15.32 5.31
CA THR A 273 -11.83 -16.32 5.90
C THR A 273 -11.36 -16.75 7.30
N GLY A 274 -12.16 -17.57 7.99
CA GLY A 274 -11.83 -18.05 9.33
C GLY A 274 -10.53 -18.87 9.42
N GLU A 275 -10.04 -19.41 8.30
CA GLU A 275 -8.78 -20.17 8.20
C GLU A 275 -7.68 -19.37 7.46
N GLY A 276 -8.06 -18.38 6.65
CA GLY A 276 -7.38 -18.12 5.39
C GLY A 276 -7.62 -16.73 4.80
N TRP A 277 -6.59 -15.88 4.65
CA TRP A 277 -6.48 -15.09 3.42
C TRP A 277 -6.48 -16.11 2.28
N LYS A 278 -7.62 -16.26 1.62
CA LYS A 278 -7.91 -17.34 0.69
C LYS A 278 -8.27 -16.70 -0.65
N PRO A 279 -7.57 -17.03 -1.77
CA PRO A 279 -7.95 -16.54 -3.09
C PRO A 279 -9.40 -16.89 -3.41
N LEU A 280 -10.13 -16.01 -4.09
CA LEU A 280 -11.53 -16.21 -4.46
C LEU A 280 -11.73 -17.51 -5.27
N ALA A 281 -10.74 -17.94 -6.04
CA ALA A 281 -10.64 -19.24 -6.71
C ALA A 281 -10.91 -20.46 -5.80
N HIS A 282 -10.70 -20.33 -4.48
CA HIS A 282 -10.88 -21.39 -3.49
C HIS A 282 -11.99 -21.07 -2.46
N ILE A 283 -12.76 -20.00 -2.64
CA ILE A 283 -13.83 -19.63 -1.71
C ILE A 283 -15.17 -20.15 -2.23
N ASP A 284 -15.79 -21.05 -1.45
CA ASP A 284 -17.09 -21.63 -1.80
C ASP A 284 -18.27 -20.76 -1.34
N VAL A 285 -19.39 -20.85 -2.05
CA VAL A 285 -20.66 -20.25 -1.62
C VAL A 285 -21.14 -20.97 -0.34
N GLY A 286 -21.20 -20.21 0.76
CA GLY A 286 -21.43 -20.71 2.12
C GLY A 286 -20.23 -20.55 3.06
N GLU A 287 -19.02 -20.30 2.53
CA GLU A 287 -17.85 -19.92 3.33
C GLU A 287 -18.01 -18.48 3.86
N ARG A 288 -17.27 -18.13 4.93
CA ARG A 288 -17.37 -16.83 5.60
C ARG A 288 -16.11 -15.99 5.45
N VAL A 289 -16.28 -14.75 5.01
CA VAL A 289 -15.25 -13.72 4.84
C VAL A 289 -15.40 -12.61 5.88
N ALA A 290 -14.29 -12.04 6.30
CA ALA A 290 -14.24 -10.90 7.20
C ALA A 290 -14.61 -9.62 6.45
N VAL A 291 -15.58 -8.91 7.01
CA VAL A 291 -16.01 -7.59 6.56
C VAL A 291 -16.02 -6.65 7.78
N PRO A 292 -15.77 -5.33 7.66
CA PRO A 292 -15.84 -4.43 8.81
C PRO A 292 -17.20 -4.49 9.52
N ARG A 293 -17.16 -4.54 10.85
CA ARG A 293 -18.30 -4.45 11.79
C ARG A 293 -18.62 -3.02 12.19
N LYS A 294 -17.60 -2.15 12.14
CA LYS A 294 -17.66 -0.71 12.39
C LYS A 294 -16.62 -0.01 11.51
N LEU A 295 -16.93 1.20 11.02
CA LEU A 295 -15.98 2.09 10.35
C LEU A 295 -15.98 3.45 11.05
N ASP A 296 -15.28 3.58 12.18
CA ASP A 296 -15.47 4.66 13.16
C ASP A 296 -14.82 6.01 12.76
N ALA A 297 -14.97 6.40 11.49
CA ALA A 297 -14.45 7.64 10.93
C ALA A 297 -15.60 8.52 10.38
N PHE A 298 -15.47 9.81 10.63
CA PHE A 298 -16.46 10.85 10.31
C PHE A 298 -15.71 12.09 9.85
N GLY A 299 -16.28 12.84 8.91
CA GLY A 299 -15.61 14.03 8.40
C GLY A 299 -15.82 15.26 9.28
N ASN A 300 -15.00 16.28 9.05
CA ASN A 300 -15.05 17.55 9.79
C ASN A 300 -15.84 18.66 9.05
N SER A 301 -16.48 18.33 7.93
CA SER A 301 -17.18 19.31 7.08
C SER A 301 -18.63 19.48 7.55
N ALA A 302 -18.87 20.47 8.41
CA ALA A 302 -20.21 20.74 8.93
C ALA A 302 -21.09 21.49 7.91
N LEU A 303 -22.34 21.05 7.76
CA LEU A 303 -23.37 21.77 7.01
C LEU A 303 -24.40 22.44 7.96
N PRO A 304 -25.16 23.45 7.50
CA PRO A 304 -26.26 24.01 8.29
C PRO A 304 -27.34 22.96 8.61
N GLU A 305 -27.89 22.99 9.82
CA GLU A 305 -28.84 21.97 10.30
C GLU A 305 -30.07 21.83 9.37
N HIS A 306 -30.57 22.95 8.84
CA HIS A 306 -31.72 22.97 7.94
C HIS A 306 -31.40 22.33 6.57
N GLU A 307 -30.17 22.48 6.06
CA GLU A 307 -29.72 21.85 4.82
C GLU A 307 -29.66 20.32 4.96
N ILE A 308 -29.09 19.83 6.07
CA ILE A 308 -28.99 18.39 6.37
C ILE A 308 -30.36 17.72 6.40
N LYS A 309 -31.33 18.34 7.11
CA LYS A 309 -32.72 17.87 7.18
C LYS A 309 -33.35 17.83 5.79
N LEU A 310 -33.15 18.86 4.97
CA LEU A 310 -33.72 18.96 3.64
C LEU A 310 -33.10 17.99 2.64
N LEU A 311 -31.79 17.68 2.72
CA LEU A 311 -31.19 16.62 1.92
C LEU A 311 -31.86 15.27 2.23
N ALA A 312 -32.01 14.93 3.52
CA ALA A 312 -32.66 13.69 3.94
C ALA A 312 -34.12 13.61 3.46
N TYR A 313 -34.92 14.66 3.68
CA TYR A 313 -36.32 14.72 3.24
C TYR A 313 -36.48 14.66 1.71
N MET A 314 -35.56 15.29 0.95
CA MET A 314 -35.62 15.26 -0.51
C MET A 314 -35.08 13.96 -1.11
N LEU A 315 -34.23 13.21 -0.39
CA LEU A 315 -33.81 11.86 -0.78
C LEU A 315 -34.89 10.81 -0.54
N ALA A 316 -35.70 10.95 0.51
CA ALA A 316 -36.90 10.14 0.73
C ALA A 316 -38.10 10.61 -0.12
N ASP A 317 -39.18 11.10 0.50
CA ASP A 317 -40.46 11.54 -0.11
C ASP A 317 -40.36 12.73 -1.10
N GLY A 318 -39.16 13.27 -1.34
CA GLY A 318 -38.90 14.33 -2.31
C GLY A 318 -39.12 13.90 -3.76
N GLY A 319 -40.06 14.57 -4.44
CA GLY A 319 -40.19 14.58 -5.90
C GLY A 319 -39.38 15.72 -6.51
N THR A 320 -38.27 15.39 -7.17
CA THR A 320 -37.34 16.35 -7.79
C THR A 320 -37.33 16.34 -9.32
N THR A 321 -38.23 15.59 -9.95
CA THR A 321 -38.38 15.52 -11.43
C THR A 321 -39.19 16.69 -12.00
N ASP A 322 -40.04 17.34 -11.20
CA ASP A 322 -40.81 18.52 -11.59
C ASP A 322 -39.93 19.78 -11.61
N THR A 323 -40.29 20.78 -12.42
CA THR A 323 -39.62 22.10 -12.49
C THR A 323 -39.54 22.85 -11.16
N ASN A 324 -40.39 22.50 -10.20
CA ASN A 324 -40.40 23.04 -8.84
C ASN A 324 -40.49 21.85 -7.86
N PRO A 325 -39.51 21.62 -6.98
CA PRO A 325 -39.45 20.44 -6.12
C PRO A 325 -40.66 20.38 -5.17
N LYS A 326 -41.10 19.14 -4.90
CA LYS A 326 -42.26 18.83 -4.06
C LYS A 326 -41.88 17.79 -3.01
N PHE A 327 -42.39 17.97 -1.80
CA PHE A 327 -42.32 17.00 -0.71
C PHE A 327 -43.74 16.50 -0.37
N THR A 328 -43.89 15.21 -0.03
CA THR A 328 -45.21 14.56 0.15
C THR A 328 -45.17 13.64 1.36
N ASN A 329 -45.67 14.07 2.52
CA ASN A 329 -45.64 13.26 3.73
C ASN A 329 -46.98 13.36 4.48
N GLY A 330 -47.32 12.32 5.25
CA GLY A 330 -48.56 12.26 6.03
C GLY A 330 -48.49 12.89 7.42
N ASN A 331 -47.29 13.11 7.97
CA ASN A 331 -47.10 13.60 9.34
C ASN A 331 -46.98 15.14 9.36
N PRO A 332 -47.87 15.88 10.06
CA PRO A 332 -47.81 17.34 10.16
C PRO A 332 -46.46 17.86 10.67
N ARG A 333 -45.89 17.27 11.73
CA ARG A 333 -44.59 17.69 12.32
C ARG A 333 -43.46 17.70 11.29
N VAL A 334 -43.49 16.76 10.34
CA VAL A 334 -42.49 16.61 9.28
C VAL A 334 -42.71 17.65 8.17
N LEU A 335 -43.96 17.93 7.81
CA LEU A 335 -44.30 18.98 6.85
C LEU A 335 -43.97 20.38 7.39
N ASP A 336 -44.16 20.61 8.68
CA ASP A 336 -43.90 21.90 9.33
C ASP A 336 -42.40 22.13 9.55
N GLU A 337 -41.63 21.12 9.95
CA GLU A 337 -40.16 21.24 9.92
C GLU A 337 -39.63 21.44 8.50
N PHE A 338 -40.15 20.72 7.50
CA PHE A 338 -39.78 20.92 6.10
C PHE A 338 -40.05 22.36 5.64
N ARG A 339 -41.23 22.93 5.95
CA ARG A 339 -41.56 24.33 5.65
C ARG A 339 -40.57 25.29 6.29
N HIS A 340 -40.35 25.15 7.60
CA HIS A 340 -39.46 26.02 8.36
C HIS A 340 -38.00 25.97 7.84
N CYS A 341 -37.50 24.77 7.51
CA CYS A 341 -36.16 24.62 6.93
C CYS A 341 -36.07 25.23 5.52
N VAL A 342 -37.10 25.09 4.67
CA VAL A 342 -37.12 25.74 3.34
C VAL A 342 -37.14 27.27 3.47
N GLU A 343 -37.82 27.83 4.46
CA GLU A 343 -37.91 29.27 4.65
C GLU A 343 -36.55 29.93 4.96
N GLN A 344 -35.63 29.21 5.62
CA GLN A 344 -34.25 29.65 5.86
C GLN A 344 -33.46 29.97 4.57
N PHE A 345 -33.80 29.35 3.43
CA PHE A 345 -33.14 29.63 2.16
C PHE A 345 -33.38 31.06 1.63
N GLY A 346 -34.48 31.71 2.04
CA GLY A 346 -34.88 33.04 1.57
C GLY A 346 -35.27 33.10 0.08
N GLY A 347 -36.18 34.02 -0.25
CA GLY A 347 -36.66 34.20 -1.63
C GLY A 347 -37.46 33.02 -2.20
N VAL A 348 -37.79 32.03 -1.37
CA VAL A 348 -38.66 30.89 -1.68
C VAL A 348 -39.94 30.98 -0.86
N ARG A 349 -40.98 30.25 -1.27
CA ARG A 349 -42.22 30.05 -0.50
C ARG A 349 -42.74 28.63 -0.66
N CYS A 350 -43.27 28.09 0.43
CA CYS A 350 -43.97 26.81 0.44
C CYS A 350 -45.42 26.98 -0.03
N SER A 351 -45.86 26.19 -1.01
CA SER A 351 -47.25 26.13 -1.46
C SER A 351 -47.85 24.76 -1.16
N SER A 352 -48.78 24.70 -0.23
CA SER A 352 -49.48 23.47 0.15
C SER A 352 -50.60 23.14 -0.85
N SER A 353 -50.68 21.90 -1.32
CA SER A 353 -51.87 21.39 -2.01
C SER A 353 -52.61 20.43 -1.08
N LEU A 354 -53.72 20.90 -0.51
CA LEU A 354 -54.65 20.11 0.28
C LEU A 354 -55.77 19.62 -0.64
N SER A 355 -56.03 18.31 -0.65
CA SER A 355 -57.21 17.71 -1.28
C SER A 355 -57.68 16.57 -0.39
N LEU A 356 -58.97 16.54 -0.08
CA LEU A 356 -59.58 15.68 0.97
C LEU A 356 -59.15 14.20 0.90
N ASN A 357 -58.91 13.66 -0.31
CA ASN A 357 -58.63 12.24 -0.54
C ASN A 357 -57.17 11.94 -0.95
N ARG A 358 -56.18 12.79 -0.60
CA ARG A 358 -54.75 12.52 -0.88
C ARG A 358 -53.81 13.02 0.22
N THR A 359 -52.69 12.31 0.40
CA THR A 359 -51.58 12.71 1.27
C THR A 359 -51.16 14.17 1.03
N PRO A 360 -51.04 15.00 2.08
CA PRO A 360 -50.65 16.40 1.94
C PRO A 360 -49.33 16.55 1.19
N SER A 361 -49.18 17.66 0.47
CA SER A 361 -47.98 17.95 -0.32
C SER A 361 -47.60 19.42 -0.23
N VAL A 362 -46.30 19.69 -0.12
CA VAL A 362 -45.71 21.02 -0.16
C VAL A 362 -44.86 21.13 -1.42
N ARG A 363 -45.15 22.10 -2.30
CA ARG A 363 -44.31 22.45 -3.45
C ARG A 363 -43.60 23.76 -3.17
N VAL A 364 -42.26 23.76 -3.24
CA VAL A 364 -41.43 24.95 -3.08
C VAL A 364 -41.44 25.75 -4.38
N ARG A 365 -41.64 27.07 -4.30
CA ARG A 365 -41.63 27.99 -5.44
C ARG A 365 -40.76 29.20 -5.12
N ALA A 366 -40.37 29.98 -6.14
CA ALA A 366 -39.87 31.33 -5.92
C ALA A 366 -40.93 32.23 -5.24
N CYS A 367 -40.47 33.16 -4.40
CA CYS A 367 -41.30 34.22 -3.85
C CYS A 367 -41.42 35.38 -4.84
N GLU A 368 -42.65 35.78 -5.16
CA GLU A 368 -42.91 36.84 -6.14
C GLU A 368 -42.47 38.22 -5.65
N LYS A 369 -42.47 38.46 -4.33
CA LYS A 369 -41.98 39.71 -3.74
C LYS A 369 -40.47 39.90 -3.98
N SER A 370 -39.65 38.91 -3.64
CA SER A 370 -38.20 38.97 -3.88
C SER A 370 -37.82 39.00 -5.36
N LEU A 371 -38.67 38.45 -6.24
CA LEU A 371 -38.52 38.58 -7.69
C LEU A 371 -38.75 40.02 -8.17
N LEU A 372 -39.75 40.71 -7.61
CA LEU A 372 -40.01 42.13 -7.85
C LEU A 372 -38.90 43.02 -7.28
N GLU A 373 -38.49 42.79 -6.03
CA GLU A 373 -37.41 43.52 -5.35
C GLU A 373 -36.10 43.45 -6.15
N ARG A 374 -35.67 42.25 -6.59
CA ARG A 374 -34.45 42.11 -7.41
C ARG A 374 -34.53 42.80 -8.76
N ARG A 375 -35.72 42.84 -9.39
CA ARG A 375 -35.93 43.61 -10.63
C ARG A 375 -35.92 45.11 -10.39
N GLN A 376 -36.39 45.59 -9.24
CA GLN A 376 -36.25 46.99 -8.88
C GLN A 376 -34.79 47.35 -8.57
N ILE A 377 -34.01 46.46 -7.94
CA ILE A 377 -32.56 46.65 -7.76
C ILE A 377 -31.87 46.78 -9.12
N PHE A 378 -32.12 45.86 -10.07
CA PHE A 378 -31.61 45.96 -11.45
C PHE A 378 -32.08 47.25 -12.15
N ALA A 379 -33.36 47.61 -12.03
CA ALA A 379 -33.91 48.83 -12.63
C ALA A 379 -33.33 50.12 -12.02
N THR A 380 -32.91 50.11 -10.76
CA THR A 380 -32.18 51.21 -10.11
C THR A 380 -30.75 51.27 -10.60
N ARG A 381 -29.99 50.18 -10.54
CA ARG A 381 -28.59 50.14 -11.04
C ARG A 381 -28.48 50.50 -12.51
N LEU A 382 -29.41 50.04 -13.34
CA LEU A 382 -29.46 50.41 -14.76
C LEU A 382 -29.71 51.92 -14.96
N ARG A 383 -30.53 52.56 -14.13
CA ARG A 383 -30.71 54.02 -14.14
C ARG A 383 -29.44 54.76 -13.69
N GLU A 384 -28.76 54.26 -12.66
CA GLU A 384 -27.50 54.81 -12.16
C GLU A 384 -26.40 54.73 -13.24
N SER A 385 -26.21 53.57 -13.88
CA SER A 385 -25.28 53.42 -15.01
C SER A 385 -25.65 54.30 -16.21
N MET A 386 -26.95 54.44 -16.52
CA MET A 386 -27.40 55.36 -17.58
C MET A 386 -27.11 56.83 -17.26
N GLN A 387 -27.24 57.25 -16.00
CA GLN A 387 -26.90 58.61 -15.59
C GLN A 387 -25.38 58.84 -15.63
N ALA A 388 -24.59 57.92 -15.07
CA ALA A 388 -23.13 58.02 -15.07
C ALA A 388 -22.52 58.10 -16.48
N LEU A 389 -23.12 57.39 -17.45
CA LEU A 389 -22.68 57.38 -18.86
C LEU A 389 -23.48 58.32 -19.78
N SER A 390 -24.40 59.13 -19.22
CA SER A 390 -25.30 60.04 -19.98
C SER A 390 -26.07 59.36 -21.13
N LEU A 391 -26.47 58.10 -20.96
CA LEU A 391 -27.12 57.30 -22.00
C LEU A 391 -28.64 57.45 -21.99
N THR A 392 -29.23 57.69 -23.17
CA THR A 392 -30.68 57.62 -23.36
C THR A 392 -31.17 56.18 -23.48
N ALA A 393 -32.46 55.94 -23.19
CA ALA A 393 -33.07 54.62 -23.35
C ALA A 393 -33.00 54.07 -24.79
N ARG A 394 -32.87 54.93 -25.82
CA ARG A 394 -32.63 54.52 -27.21
C ARG A 394 -31.20 53.99 -27.42
N GLN A 395 -30.19 54.64 -26.82
CA GLN A 395 -28.80 54.14 -26.88
C GLN A 395 -28.64 52.83 -26.12
N VAL A 396 -29.28 52.67 -24.97
CA VAL A 396 -29.31 51.39 -24.23
C VAL A 396 -30.00 50.28 -25.02
N ALA A 397 -31.06 50.60 -25.76
CA ALA A 397 -31.73 49.65 -26.65
C ALA A 397 -30.83 49.22 -27.82
N LEU A 398 -30.03 50.15 -28.37
CA LEU A 398 -29.03 49.85 -29.40
C LEU A 398 -27.90 48.97 -28.86
N LEU A 399 -27.31 49.33 -27.70
CA LEU A 399 -26.22 48.56 -27.05
C LEU A 399 -26.63 47.12 -26.74
N SER A 400 -27.83 46.93 -26.18
CA SER A 400 -28.36 45.60 -25.86
C SER A 400 -29.00 44.87 -27.05
N GLY A 401 -29.17 45.55 -28.20
CA GLY A 401 -29.76 45.01 -29.43
C GLY A 401 -31.23 44.61 -29.29
N VAL A 402 -32.06 45.49 -28.71
CA VAL A 402 -33.51 45.29 -28.52
C VAL A 402 -34.32 46.53 -28.95
N VAL A 403 -35.66 46.42 -28.94
CA VAL A 403 -36.56 47.57 -29.14
C VAL A 403 -36.64 48.48 -27.89
N PRO A 404 -36.75 49.82 -28.02
CA PRO A 404 -36.80 50.74 -26.87
C PRO A 404 -37.97 50.56 -25.89
N SER A 405 -39.03 49.85 -26.29
CA SER A 405 -40.11 49.46 -25.38
C SER A 405 -39.65 48.40 -24.35
N ALA A 406 -38.69 47.54 -24.71
CA ALA A 406 -38.12 46.56 -23.79
C ALA A 406 -37.27 47.23 -22.70
N THR A 407 -36.40 48.18 -23.07
CA THR A 407 -35.60 48.94 -22.09
C THR A 407 -36.48 49.75 -21.15
N THR A 408 -37.59 50.31 -21.65
CA THR A 408 -38.59 50.99 -20.80
C THR A 408 -39.21 50.04 -19.77
N ALA A 409 -39.48 48.78 -20.14
CA ALA A 409 -40.00 47.78 -19.21
C ALA A 409 -38.95 47.28 -18.20
N TRP A 410 -37.67 47.29 -18.56
CA TRP A 410 -36.54 47.01 -17.65
C TRP A 410 -36.37 48.12 -16.61
N LEU A 411 -36.38 49.39 -17.04
CA LEU A 411 -36.26 50.57 -16.17
C LEU A 411 -37.43 50.75 -15.20
N GLN A 412 -38.56 50.06 -15.43
CA GLN A 412 -39.71 49.99 -14.53
C GLN A 412 -39.72 48.72 -13.65
N GLY A 413 -38.70 47.87 -13.75
CA GLY A 413 -38.59 46.59 -13.02
C GLY A 413 -39.64 45.54 -13.42
N LYS A 414 -40.35 45.72 -14.54
CA LYS A 414 -41.44 44.82 -14.99
C LYS A 414 -40.87 43.54 -15.61
N SER A 415 -39.79 43.66 -16.38
CA SER A 415 -39.12 42.55 -17.07
C SER A 415 -37.60 42.70 -17.00
N LEU A 416 -36.88 41.71 -17.55
CA LEU A 416 -35.43 41.69 -17.70
C LEU A 416 -35.07 41.37 -19.17
N PRO A 417 -33.86 41.69 -19.62
CA PRO A 417 -33.31 41.17 -20.88
C PRO A 417 -33.24 39.63 -20.92
N ASN A 418 -33.12 39.09 -22.14
CA ASN A 418 -32.65 37.71 -22.35
C ASN A 418 -31.13 37.63 -22.08
N SER A 419 -30.54 36.43 -22.11
CA SER A 419 -29.12 36.26 -21.77
C SER A 419 -28.20 37.10 -22.66
N ASP A 420 -28.40 37.04 -23.97
CA ASP A 420 -27.55 37.74 -24.95
C ASP A 420 -27.67 39.26 -24.86
N ALA A 421 -28.87 39.78 -24.59
CA ALA A 421 -29.08 41.22 -24.39
C ALA A 421 -28.58 41.69 -23.02
N PHE A 422 -28.60 40.84 -21.98
CA PHE A 422 -27.99 41.18 -20.68
C PHE A 422 -26.47 41.21 -20.79
N LYS A 423 -25.86 40.24 -21.49
CA LYS A 423 -24.42 40.24 -21.72
C LYS A 423 -24.00 41.48 -22.52
N ARG A 424 -24.64 41.74 -23.67
CA ARG A 424 -24.40 42.95 -24.48
C ARG A 424 -24.65 44.26 -23.71
N LEU A 425 -25.62 44.28 -22.79
CA LEU A 425 -25.86 45.40 -21.88
C LEU A 425 -24.74 45.57 -20.84
N SER A 426 -24.22 44.48 -20.28
CA SER A 426 -23.07 44.50 -19.36
C SER A 426 -21.82 45.01 -20.06
N ASP A 427 -21.47 44.40 -21.19
CA ASP A 427 -20.30 44.72 -22.01
C ASP A 427 -20.39 46.19 -22.50
N GLY A 428 -21.55 46.60 -23.02
CA GLY A 428 -21.81 47.95 -23.54
C GLY A 428 -21.98 49.05 -22.48
N LEU A 429 -22.08 48.71 -21.19
CA LEU A 429 -22.03 49.66 -20.07
C LEU A 429 -20.66 49.66 -19.36
N GLY A 430 -19.74 48.73 -19.70
CA GLY A 430 -18.48 48.56 -18.98
C GLY A 430 -18.63 48.06 -17.54
N VAL A 431 -19.77 47.45 -17.20
CA VAL A 431 -20.11 46.98 -15.84
C VAL A 431 -20.17 45.45 -15.84
N THR A 432 -19.62 44.80 -14.82
CA THR A 432 -19.71 43.33 -14.70
C THR A 432 -21.16 42.87 -14.49
N ALA A 433 -21.44 41.61 -14.83
CA ALA A 433 -22.78 41.03 -14.68
C ALA A 433 -23.33 41.14 -13.25
N GLU A 434 -22.44 40.98 -12.26
CA GLU A 434 -22.76 41.12 -10.82
C GLU A 434 -22.91 42.58 -10.39
N GLY A 435 -22.19 43.50 -11.05
CA GLY A 435 -22.35 44.93 -10.91
C GLY A 435 -23.75 45.39 -11.33
N LEU A 436 -24.32 44.87 -12.43
CA LEU A 436 -25.70 45.16 -12.82
C LEU A 436 -26.75 44.44 -11.94
N LEU A 437 -26.51 43.17 -11.60
CA LEU A 437 -27.39 42.40 -10.71
C LEU A 437 -26.60 41.32 -9.97
N GLN A 438 -26.62 41.33 -8.64
CA GLN A 438 -25.90 40.35 -7.83
C GLN A 438 -26.42 38.92 -8.10
N GLY A 439 -25.51 37.98 -8.36
CA GLY A 439 -25.84 36.63 -8.85
C GLY A 439 -26.23 36.57 -10.34
N GLY A 440 -26.01 37.64 -11.10
CA GLY A 440 -26.27 37.73 -12.53
C GLY A 440 -27.75 37.80 -12.92
N ARG A 441 -27.99 37.83 -14.23
CA ARG A 441 -29.31 37.90 -14.87
C ARG A 441 -30.31 36.86 -14.37
N ASP A 442 -29.82 35.62 -14.18
CA ASP A 442 -30.65 34.46 -13.81
C ASP A 442 -31.05 34.47 -12.33
N SER A 443 -30.63 35.48 -11.56
CA SER A 443 -31.05 35.67 -10.16
C SER A 443 -32.46 36.27 -10.01
N ALA A 444 -33.09 36.71 -11.12
CA ALA A 444 -34.38 37.42 -11.08
C ALA A 444 -35.32 37.23 -12.31
N GLY A 445 -35.02 36.37 -13.28
CA GLY A 445 -35.93 36.07 -14.39
C GLY A 445 -37.12 35.21 -13.96
N LYS A 446 -38.15 35.11 -14.82
CA LYS A 446 -39.43 34.47 -14.47
C LYS A 446 -39.39 32.93 -14.57
N ASN A 447 -38.38 32.38 -15.26
CA ASN A 447 -38.25 30.95 -15.56
C ASN A 447 -37.08 30.31 -14.79
N ASP A 448 -36.33 31.08 -14.00
CA ASP A 448 -35.07 30.64 -13.40
C ASP A 448 -35.31 29.80 -12.14
N LYS A 449 -34.35 28.93 -11.83
CA LYS A 449 -34.45 28.00 -10.70
C LYS A 449 -34.36 28.78 -9.39
N ASN A 450 -35.35 28.59 -8.51
CA ASN A 450 -35.31 29.16 -7.17
C ASN A 450 -34.12 28.62 -6.35
N ARG A 451 -33.66 29.36 -5.32
CA ARG A 451 -32.42 29.03 -4.57
C ARG A 451 -32.35 27.58 -4.11
N PHE A 452 -33.43 27.07 -3.52
CA PHE A 452 -33.55 25.68 -3.07
C PHE A 452 -33.42 24.66 -4.22
N THR A 453 -33.96 24.98 -5.40
CA THR A 453 -33.85 24.14 -6.61
C THR A 453 -32.43 24.14 -7.20
N ALA A 454 -31.72 25.27 -7.12
CA ALA A 454 -30.31 25.36 -7.52
C ALA A 454 -29.40 24.58 -6.55
N TRP A 455 -29.61 24.73 -5.24
CA TRP A 455 -28.91 23.98 -4.19
C TRP A 455 -29.14 22.46 -4.29
N LEU A 456 -30.38 22.01 -4.54
CA LEU A 456 -30.66 20.60 -4.84
C LEU A 456 -29.94 20.10 -6.11
N GLN A 457 -29.64 20.98 -7.07
CA GLN A 457 -28.86 20.60 -8.26
C GLN A 457 -27.36 20.52 -7.93
N GLN A 458 -26.82 21.42 -7.10
CA GLN A 458 -25.44 21.39 -6.62
C GLN A 458 -25.10 20.07 -5.91
N HIS A 459 -25.93 19.64 -4.95
CA HIS A 459 -25.78 18.34 -4.27
C HIS A 459 -26.27 17.13 -5.11
N GLN A 460 -26.57 17.33 -6.41
CA GLN A 460 -27.02 16.29 -7.33
C GLN A 460 -28.25 15.49 -6.86
N VAL A 461 -29.22 16.13 -6.20
CA VAL A 461 -30.52 15.55 -5.77
C VAL A 461 -31.65 15.94 -6.74
N MET A 462 -31.51 17.07 -7.44
CA MET A 462 -32.47 17.54 -8.43
C MET A 462 -32.53 16.65 -9.67
N ALA A 463 -33.68 16.57 -10.34
CA ALA A 463 -33.94 15.81 -11.57
C ALA A 463 -33.73 14.28 -11.51
N LYS A 464 -33.37 13.70 -10.36
CA LYS A 464 -33.25 12.24 -10.18
C LYS A 464 -34.63 11.58 -9.96
N SER A 465 -34.88 10.48 -10.67
CA SER A 465 -35.98 9.57 -10.34
C SER A 465 -35.68 8.81 -9.04
N ALA A 466 -36.70 8.23 -8.40
CA ALA A 466 -36.52 7.42 -7.19
C ALA A 466 -35.65 6.15 -7.37
N LEU A 467 -35.32 5.77 -8.61
CA LEU A 467 -34.39 4.67 -8.94
C LEU A 467 -32.92 5.14 -8.97
N HIS A 468 -32.67 6.43 -9.16
CA HIS A 468 -31.33 6.99 -9.38
C HIS A 468 -30.85 7.93 -8.26
N LYS A 469 -31.60 8.01 -7.15
CA LYS A 469 -31.16 8.72 -5.94
C LYS A 469 -29.93 8.03 -5.34
N SER A 470 -29.04 8.83 -4.77
CA SER A 470 -27.80 8.43 -4.09
C SER A 470 -27.52 9.46 -3.00
N VAL A 471 -26.71 9.13 -1.99
CA VAL A 471 -26.27 10.11 -0.99
C VAL A 471 -25.29 11.11 -1.64
N PRO A 472 -25.43 12.44 -1.44
CA PRO A 472 -24.48 13.43 -1.92
C PRO A 472 -23.07 13.23 -1.31
N LYS A 473 -22.01 13.46 -2.09
CA LYS A 473 -20.61 13.29 -1.64
C LYS A 473 -20.30 14.05 -0.33
N ASP A 474 -20.94 15.19 -0.11
CA ASP A 474 -20.75 16.05 1.07
C ASP A 474 -21.29 15.41 2.37
N VAL A 475 -22.35 14.60 2.28
CA VAL A 475 -22.97 13.95 3.46
C VAL A 475 -22.01 12.95 4.11
N PHE A 476 -21.15 12.28 3.33
CA PHE A 476 -20.10 11.40 3.86
C PHE A 476 -19.03 12.16 4.66
N LYS A 477 -18.88 13.47 4.44
CA LYS A 477 -17.91 14.34 5.15
C LYS A 477 -18.48 15.02 6.41
N LEU A 478 -19.73 14.69 6.80
CA LEU A 478 -20.37 15.27 7.98
C LEU A 478 -19.77 14.72 9.30
N PRO A 479 -19.70 15.55 10.35
CA PRO A 479 -19.42 15.10 11.72
C PRO A 479 -20.48 14.11 12.23
N ARG A 480 -20.10 13.21 13.14
CA ARG A 480 -20.96 12.12 13.68
C ARG A 480 -22.38 12.57 14.05
N ALA A 481 -22.52 13.67 14.79
CA ALA A 481 -23.82 14.20 15.21
C ALA A 481 -24.69 14.71 14.04
N GLN A 482 -24.07 15.31 13.02
CA GLN A 482 -24.77 15.78 11.82
C GLN A 482 -25.15 14.61 10.90
N LEU A 483 -24.31 13.58 10.82
CA LEU A 483 -24.63 12.36 10.09
C LEU A 483 -25.75 11.56 10.77
N ALA A 484 -25.79 11.53 12.11
CA ALA A 484 -26.90 10.96 12.87
C ALA A 484 -28.21 11.72 12.62
N LEU A 485 -28.18 13.06 12.58
CA LEU A 485 -29.35 13.88 12.21
C LEU A 485 -29.84 13.59 10.78
N PHE A 486 -28.93 13.45 9.81
CA PHE A 486 -29.26 13.07 8.44
C PHE A 486 -30.02 11.72 8.39
N LEU A 487 -29.46 10.69 9.03
CA LEU A 487 -30.09 9.37 9.09
C LEU A 487 -31.43 9.40 9.84
N ASN A 488 -31.52 10.10 10.96
CA ASN A 488 -32.76 10.27 11.73
C ASN A 488 -33.91 10.83 10.88
N ARG A 489 -33.65 11.84 10.04
CA ARG A 489 -34.66 12.41 9.13
C ARG A 489 -34.92 11.55 7.88
N LEU A 490 -33.94 10.79 7.41
CA LEU A 490 -34.13 9.86 6.30
C LEU A 490 -35.03 8.68 6.71
N PHE A 491 -34.82 8.14 7.92
CA PHE A 491 -35.66 7.10 8.52
C PHE A 491 -37.05 7.60 8.97
N CYS A 492 -37.22 8.92 9.16
CA CYS A 492 -38.53 9.52 9.43
C CYS A 492 -39.56 9.23 8.33
N CYS A 493 -39.12 9.20 7.06
CA CYS A 493 -39.95 8.84 5.93
C CYS A 493 -39.98 7.31 5.75
N ASP A 494 -38.98 6.75 5.08
CA ASP A 494 -38.95 5.35 4.60
C ASP A 494 -38.53 4.31 5.65
N GLY A 495 -38.08 4.75 6.83
CA GLY A 495 -37.70 3.88 7.94
C GLY A 495 -38.91 3.38 8.74
N SER A 496 -38.82 2.22 9.37
CA SER A 496 -39.82 1.71 10.32
C SER A 496 -39.17 0.79 11.34
N ILE A 497 -39.55 0.95 12.60
CA ILE A 497 -39.24 0.02 13.69
C ILE A 497 -40.52 -0.71 14.11
N PHE A 498 -40.42 -2.01 14.38
CA PHE A 498 -41.56 -2.84 14.78
C PHE A 498 -41.12 -4.00 15.69
N VAL A 499 -42.07 -4.50 16.48
CA VAL A 499 -41.92 -5.69 17.32
C VAL A 499 -42.69 -6.83 16.67
N GLN A 500 -42.02 -7.97 16.44
CA GLN A 500 -42.62 -9.18 15.89
C GLN A 500 -43.00 -10.16 17.00
N ASN A 501 -43.91 -11.09 16.66
CA ASN A 501 -44.45 -12.13 17.53
C ASN A 501 -43.33 -12.81 18.35
N LYS A 502 -43.49 -12.86 19.67
CA LYS A 502 -42.48 -13.32 20.66
C LYS A 502 -41.29 -12.37 20.87
N ARG A 503 -41.57 -11.09 21.17
CA ARG A 503 -40.62 -10.05 21.64
C ARG A 503 -39.47 -9.66 20.68
N GLN A 504 -39.41 -10.14 19.44
CA GLN A 504 -38.28 -9.79 18.56
C GLN A 504 -38.44 -8.39 17.95
N VAL A 505 -37.57 -7.44 18.30
CA VAL A 505 -37.50 -6.12 17.66
C VAL A 505 -36.73 -6.22 16.35
N ALA A 506 -37.23 -5.54 15.31
CA ALA A 506 -36.51 -5.33 14.07
C ALA A 506 -36.78 -3.93 13.51
N LEU A 507 -35.82 -3.41 12.73
CA LEU A 507 -35.87 -2.11 12.09
C LEU A 507 -35.62 -2.29 10.59
N SER A 508 -36.38 -1.60 9.75
CA SER A 508 -36.29 -1.65 8.29
C SER A 508 -36.18 -0.25 7.67
N TYR A 509 -35.51 -0.14 6.53
CA TYR A 509 -35.55 1.02 5.63
C TYR A 509 -35.72 0.53 4.19
N ALA A 510 -36.69 1.06 3.45
CA ALA A 510 -36.97 0.67 2.08
C ALA A 510 -36.59 1.77 1.08
N SER A 511 -36.00 1.42 -0.05
CA SER A 511 -35.74 2.36 -1.14
C SER A 511 -35.84 1.69 -2.49
N SER A 512 -36.34 2.42 -3.50
CA SER A 512 -36.30 1.96 -4.89
C SER A 512 -34.92 2.11 -5.55
N SER A 513 -33.98 2.83 -4.92
CA SER A 513 -32.60 2.93 -5.41
C SER A 513 -31.68 1.98 -4.64
N LYS A 514 -31.02 1.06 -5.37
CA LYS A 514 -29.98 0.18 -4.83
C LYS A 514 -28.73 0.97 -4.38
N ALA A 515 -28.42 2.08 -5.05
CA ALA A 515 -27.33 2.97 -4.66
C ALA A 515 -27.63 3.64 -3.31
N LEU A 516 -28.79 4.29 -3.16
CA LEU A 516 -29.19 4.93 -1.90
C LEU A 516 -29.27 3.89 -0.75
N ALA A 517 -29.72 2.67 -1.01
CA ALA A 517 -29.74 1.61 -0.01
C ALA A 517 -28.32 1.18 0.42
N ARG A 518 -27.36 1.02 -0.50
CA ARG A 518 -25.94 0.76 -0.17
C ARG A 518 -25.27 1.94 0.54
N ASP A 519 -25.55 3.16 0.12
CA ASP A 519 -25.01 4.36 0.75
C ASP A 519 -25.47 4.43 2.22
N VAL A 520 -26.76 4.23 2.47
CA VAL A 520 -27.30 4.17 3.84
C VAL A 520 -26.73 2.99 4.63
N GLN A 521 -26.50 1.83 4.02
CA GLN A 521 -25.83 0.69 4.66
C GLN A 521 -24.42 1.06 5.14
N HIS A 522 -23.62 1.72 4.29
CA HIS A 522 -22.29 2.21 4.64
C HIS A 522 -22.33 3.29 5.73
N LEU A 523 -23.27 4.25 5.66
CA LEU A 523 -23.43 5.28 6.71
C LEU A 523 -23.79 4.67 8.06
N LEU A 524 -24.65 3.64 8.09
CA LEU A 524 -24.99 2.89 9.31
C LEU A 524 -23.80 2.10 9.86
N LEU A 525 -22.99 1.50 8.98
CA LEU A 525 -21.77 0.78 9.35
C LEU A 525 -20.76 1.68 10.11
N ARG A 526 -20.71 2.99 9.82
CA ARG A 526 -19.85 3.92 10.57
C ARG A 526 -20.18 4.01 12.05
N PHE A 527 -21.48 3.92 12.39
CA PHE A 527 -21.93 3.84 13.78
C PHE A 527 -21.75 2.44 14.41
N GLY A 528 -21.46 1.40 13.62
CA GLY A 528 -21.48 -0.01 14.04
C GLY A 528 -22.86 -0.66 13.93
N VAL A 529 -23.74 -0.09 13.10
CA VAL A 529 -25.10 -0.59 12.88
C VAL A 529 -25.11 -1.55 11.69
N LEU A 530 -25.01 -2.86 11.97
CA LEU A 530 -25.07 -3.91 10.97
C LEU A 530 -26.48 -4.01 10.36
N ALA A 531 -26.60 -3.59 9.10
CA ALA A 531 -27.81 -3.71 8.30
C ALA A 531 -27.63 -4.74 7.18
N ARG A 532 -28.62 -5.62 6.99
CA ARG A 532 -28.71 -6.57 5.88
C ARG A 532 -29.52 -5.97 4.73
N LEU A 533 -28.90 -5.77 3.58
CA LEU A 533 -29.56 -5.40 2.33
C LEU A 533 -30.20 -6.64 1.69
N ARG A 534 -31.47 -6.54 1.31
CA ARG A 534 -32.18 -7.54 0.49
C ARG A 534 -33.03 -6.88 -0.59
N GLU A 535 -33.25 -7.60 -1.69
CA GLU A 535 -34.23 -7.20 -2.70
C GLU A 535 -35.62 -7.78 -2.38
N LYS A 536 -36.66 -7.01 -2.71
CA LYS A 536 -38.05 -7.27 -2.36
C LYS A 536 -38.96 -6.81 -3.49
N GLN A 537 -39.78 -7.70 -4.04
CA GLN A 537 -40.76 -7.31 -5.04
C GLN A 537 -41.96 -6.62 -4.39
N VAL A 538 -42.27 -5.40 -4.85
CA VAL A 538 -43.38 -4.59 -4.38
C VAL A 538 -44.38 -4.38 -5.52
N LYS A 539 -45.66 -4.66 -5.27
CA LYS A 539 -46.74 -4.49 -6.24
C LYS A 539 -47.16 -3.02 -6.30
N TYR A 540 -46.84 -2.34 -7.40
CA TYR A 540 -47.12 -0.92 -7.63
C TYR A 540 -47.88 -0.72 -8.96
N LYS A 541 -49.08 -0.13 -8.90
CA LYS A 541 -49.97 0.10 -10.06
C LYS A 541 -50.14 -1.14 -10.95
N GLY A 542 -50.39 -2.30 -10.35
CA GLY A 542 -50.55 -3.58 -11.05
C GLY A 542 -49.25 -4.30 -11.39
N SER A 543 -48.16 -3.57 -11.68
CA SER A 543 -46.82 -4.13 -11.93
C SER A 543 -46.11 -4.55 -10.64
N PHE A 544 -45.29 -5.61 -10.69
CA PHE A 544 -44.25 -5.85 -9.68
C PHE A 544 -43.00 -5.01 -10.02
N ARG A 545 -42.33 -4.49 -8.99
CA ARG A 545 -41.05 -3.76 -9.10
C ARG A 545 -40.10 -4.27 -8.03
N SER A 546 -38.81 -4.47 -8.36
CA SER A 546 -37.81 -4.69 -7.31
C SER A 546 -37.60 -3.38 -6.53
N ALA A 547 -37.50 -3.50 -5.21
CA ALA A 547 -37.09 -2.46 -4.30
C ALA A 547 -36.09 -3.06 -3.30
N CYS A 548 -35.15 -2.25 -2.84
CA CYS A 548 -34.20 -2.62 -1.81
C CYS A 548 -34.79 -2.39 -0.42
N GLU A 549 -34.53 -3.30 0.50
CA GLU A 549 -34.90 -3.18 1.90
C GLU A 549 -33.67 -3.49 2.77
N LEU A 550 -33.21 -2.51 3.52
CA LEU A 550 -32.29 -2.71 4.64
C LEU A 550 -33.08 -3.26 5.82
N VAL A 551 -32.56 -4.28 6.48
CA VAL A 551 -33.14 -4.86 7.69
C VAL A 551 -32.06 -4.99 8.77
N ILE A 552 -32.31 -4.40 9.94
CA ILE A 552 -31.47 -4.48 11.13
C ILE A 552 -32.23 -5.31 12.17
N THR A 553 -31.71 -6.52 12.44
CA THR A 553 -32.21 -7.45 13.46
C THR A 553 -31.25 -7.63 14.64
N HIS A 554 -30.02 -7.10 14.53
CA HIS A 554 -28.98 -7.31 15.52
C HIS A 554 -29.18 -6.38 16.74
N ARG A 555 -29.40 -6.97 17.92
CA ARG A 555 -29.72 -6.27 19.19
C ARG A 555 -28.81 -5.08 19.49
N GLN A 556 -27.48 -5.26 19.43
CA GLN A 556 -26.53 -4.18 19.70
C GLN A 556 -26.68 -3.04 18.68
N SER A 557 -26.79 -3.38 17.39
CA SER A 557 -26.97 -2.40 16.32
C SER A 557 -28.32 -1.67 16.39
N ILE A 558 -29.38 -2.32 16.88
CA ILE A 558 -30.66 -1.65 17.20
C ILE A 558 -30.48 -0.69 18.40
N ASN A 559 -29.80 -1.10 19.48
CA ASN A 559 -29.53 -0.23 20.63
C ASN A 559 -28.71 1.01 20.23
N THR A 560 -27.63 0.83 19.45
CA THR A 560 -26.83 1.92 18.90
C THR A 560 -27.68 2.85 18.04
N PHE A 561 -28.50 2.31 17.13
CA PHE A 561 -29.41 3.12 16.31
C PHE A 561 -30.40 3.90 17.19
N ILE A 562 -31.04 3.27 18.18
CA ILE A 562 -32.02 3.90 19.08
C ILE A 562 -31.39 5.03 19.92
N ASN A 563 -30.13 4.86 20.35
CA ASN A 563 -29.47 5.80 21.25
C ASN A 563 -28.73 6.94 20.53
N GLU A 564 -28.13 6.69 19.37
CA GLU A 564 -27.37 7.71 18.63
C GLU A 564 -28.17 8.38 17.50
N ILE A 565 -29.12 7.68 16.87
CA ILE A 565 -29.81 8.14 15.65
C ILE A 565 -31.31 8.39 15.93
N GLY A 566 -32.06 7.37 16.38
CA GLY A 566 -33.50 7.44 16.59
C GLY A 566 -34.32 7.65 15.30
N ILE A 567 -35.63 7.87 15.43
CA ILE A 567 -36.51 8.19 14.29
C ILE A 567 -37.47 9.32 14.66
N PHE A 568 -37.32 10.49 14.02
CA PHE A 568 -38.22 11.63 14.21
C PHE A 568 -39.66 11.28 13.82
N GLY A 569 -40.64 11.78 14.58
CA GLY A 569 -42.06 11.55 14.31
C GLY A 569 -42.55 10.11 14.50
N LYS A 570 -41.70 9.21 15.04
CA LYS A 570 -42.01 7.80 15.37
C LYS A 570 -41.48 7.43 16.77
N GLU A 571 -41.30 8.42 17.64
CA GLU A 571 -40.60 8.31 18.93
C GLU A 571 -41.24 7.27 19.88
N GLU A 572 -42.57 7.22 19.94
CA GLU A 572 -43.35 6.23 20.71
C GLU A 572 -43.00 4.78 20.33
N ARG A 573 -42.77 4.49 19.04
CA ARG A 573 -42.40 3.15 18.56
C ARG A 573 -40.95 2.81 18.88
N VAL A 574 -40.08 3.81 18.92
CA VAL A 574 -38.68 3.68 19.36
C VAL A 574 -38.62 3.34 20.84
N GLU A 575 -39.42 4.01 21.68
CA GLU A 575 -39.47 3.72 23.12
C GLU A 575 -40.16 2.38 23.42
N THR A 576 -41.22 2.02 22.69
CA THR A 576 -41.84 0.68 22.75
C THR A 576 -40.80 -0.42 22.44
N ALA A 577 -39.97 -0.21 21.42
CA ALA A 577 -38.88 -1.12 21.09
C ALA A 577 -37.79 -1.16 22.17
N ARG A 578 -37.41 -0.02 22.75
CA ARG A 578 -36.46 0.07 23.86
C ARG A 578 -36.93 -0.71 25.09
N ALA A 579 -38.20 -0.58 25.47
CA ALA A 579 -38.80 -1.33 26.58
C ALA A 579 -38.74 -2.85 26.33
N VAL A 580 -39.17 -3.32 25.15
CA VAL A 580 -39.11 -4.75 24.79
C VAL A 580 -37.67 -5.28 24.76
N LEU A 581 -36.69 -4.46 24.39
CA LEU A 581 -35.27 -4.84 24.47
C LEU A 581 -34.78 -4.94 25.92
N GLY A 582 -35.30 -4.14 26.85
CA GLY A 582 -35.01 -4.23 28.28
C GLY A 582 -35.49 -5.55 28.93
N GLU A 583 -36.65 -6.07 28.53
CA GLU A 583 -37.24 -7.30 29.10
C GLU A 583 -36.61 -8.63 28.64
N LEU A 584 -35.60 -8.58 27.76
CA LEU A 584 -35.03 -9.76 27.10
C LEU A 584 -33.67 -10.15 27.70
N GLN A 585 -33.56 -11.41 28.14
CA GLN A 585 -32.25 -12.07 28.26
C GLN A 585 -31.54 -12.09 26.90
N GLU A 586 -30.22 -11.98 26.93
CA GLU A 586 -29.41 -11.82 25.72
C GLU A 586 -29.32 -13.10 24.89
N SER A 587 -29.78 -13.04 23.64
CA SER A 587 -29.64 -14.10 22.65
C SER A 587 -28.41 -13.84 21.77
N HIS A 588 -27.24 -14.29 22.22
CA HIS A 588 -25.92 -13.93 21.69
C HIS A 588 -25.55 -14.44 20.26
N ASN A 589 -26.49 -14.95 19.46
CA ASN A 589 -26.21 -15.87 18.34
C ASN A 589 -26.28 -15.23 16.93
N LEU A 590 -25.86 -13.96 16.77
CA LEU A 590 -25.89 -13.24 15.47
C LEU A 590 -24.56 -12.60 15.06
N ASP A 591 -23.69 -12.30 16.03
CA ASP A 591 -22.32 -11.81 15.85
C ASP A 591 -21.38 -12.87 16.41
N SER A 592 -21.18 -13.91 15.60
CA SER A 592 -20.44 -15.11 15.93
C SER A 592 -19.12 -15.17 15.20
N LEU A 593 -18.13 -15.77 15.86
CA LEU A 593 -16.81 -16.05 15.31
C LEU A 593 -16.88 -17.24 14.32
N PRO A 594 -15.87 -17.39 13.44
CA PRO A 594 -15.79 -18.53 12.51
C PRO A 594 -15.67 -19.85 13.27
N ASP A 595 -15.97 -20.94 12.57
CA ASP A 595 -15.92 -22.27 13.16
C ASP A 595 -14.49 -22.67 13.59
N SER A 596 -13.44 -22.14 12.94
CA SER A 596 -12.04 -22.27 13.39
C SER A 596 -11.80 -21.81 14.83
N ALA A 597 -12.51 -20.77 15.33
CA ALA A 597 -12.37 -20.31 16.70
C ALA A 597 -12.82 -21.37 17.73
N ILE A 598 -13.77 -22.25 17.38
CA ILE A 598 -14.17 -23.40 18.21
C ILE A 598 -12.99 -24.39 18.33
N ASP A 599 -12.28 -24.64 17.24
CA ASP A 599 -11.17 -25.59 17.20
C ASP A 599 -9.90 -25.05 17.89
N TYR A 600 -9.60 -23.76 17.73
CA TYR A 600 -8.59 -23.08 18.56
C TYR A 600 -8.85 -23.25 20.06
N ILE A 601 -10.09 -23.01 20.51
CA ILE A 601 -10.46 -23.13 21.93
C ILE A 601 -10.37 -24.59 22.40
N ARG A 602 -10.68 -25.58 21.55
CA ARG A 602 -10.49 -27.02 21.85
C ARG A 602 -9.01 -27.34 22.05
N ALA A 603 -8.16 -26.95 21.11
CA ALA A 603 -6.71 -27.18 21.18
C ALA A 603 -6.10 -26.51 22.41
N ARG A 604 -6.36 -25.20 22.59
CA ARG A 604 -5.80 -24.38 23.69
C ARG A 604 -6.24 -24.86 25.08
N LYS A 605 -7.46 -25.38 25.21
CA LYS A 605 -7.94 -26.07 26.42
C LYS A 605 -7.14 -27.35 26.68
N GLY A 606 -6.94 -28.18 25.66
CA GLY A 606 -6.32 -29.50 25.76
C GLY A 606 -7.11 -30.45 26.68
N SER A 607 -6.41 -31.26 27.46
CA SER A 607 -6.98 -32.24 28.40
C SER A 607 -7.65 -31.61 29.64
N ARG A 608 -7.36 -30.35 29.97
CA ARG A 608 -7.86 -29.65 31.18
C ARG A 608 -9.38 -29.68 31.29
N SER A 609 -9.91 -29.76 32.50
CA SER A 609 -11.36 -29.74 32.73
C SER A 609 -11.89 -28.31 32.80
N TRP A 610 -13.17 -28.07 32.49
CA TRP A 610 -13.74 -26.74 32.71
C TRP A 610 -13.73 -26.33 34.19
N ALA A 611 -13.97 -27.29 35.09
CA ALA A 611 -13.90 -27.05 36.54
C ALA A 611 -12.49 -26.68 37.02
N SER A 612 -11.42 -27.25 36.42
CA SER A 612 -10.05 -26.84 36.75
C SER A 612 -9.75 -25.45 36.21
N LEU A 613 -10.13 -25.10 34.97
CA LEU A 613 -9.92 -23.76 34.42
C LEU A 613 -10.61 -22.64 35.25
N PHE A 614 -11.80 -22.89 35.80
CA PHE A 614 -12.42 -21.96 36.74
C PHE A 614 -11.66 -21.91 38.09
N THR A 615 -11.25 -23.06 38.63
CA THR A 615 -10.44 -23.15 39.87
C THR A 615 -9.07 -22.46 39.72
N GLU A 616 -8.41 -22.59 38.55
CA GLU A 616 -7.17 -21.93 38.15
C GLU A 616 -7.31 -20.39 38.15
N LYS A 617 -8.55 -19.86 38.06
CA LYS A 617 -8.91 -18.44 38.17
C LYS A 617 -9.44 -18.04 39.55
N GLY A 618 -9.48 -18.96 40.53
CA GLY A 618 -10.08 -18.72 41.85
C GLY A 618 -11.61 -18.66 41.85
N GLU A 619 -12.27 -19.16 40.80
CA GLU A 619 -13.71 -19.10 40.61
C GLU A 619 -14.37 -20.48 40.72
N VAL A 620 -15.64 -20.51 41.11
CA VAL A 620 -16.48 -21.73 41.07
C VAL A 620 -17.24 -21.77 39.74
N MET A 621 -17.09 -22.87 39.00
CA MET A 621 -17.79 -23.06 37.72
C MET A 621 -19.32 -22.91 37.89
N PRO A 622 -20.01 -22.06 37.08
CA PRO A 622 -21.45 -21.87 37.21
C PRO A 622 -22.27 -23.16 37.02
N ASN A 623 -23.30 -23.34 37.85
CA ASN A 623 -24.26 -24.44 37.70
C ASN A 623 -24.92 -24.38 36.32
N GLY A 624 -24.78 -25.46 35.53
CA GLY A 624 -25.31 -25.54 34.17
C GLY A 624 -24.42 -24.87 33.10
N PHE A 625 -23.15 -24.57 33.39
CA PHE A 625 -22.19 -24.07 32.40
C PHE A 625 -22.16 -24.95 31.14
N ASN A 626 -22.65 -24.41 30.03
CA ASN A 626 -22.59 -25.06 28.73
C ASN A 626 -21.34 -24.56 27.99
N PRO A 627 -20.41 -25.43 27.57
CA PRO A 627 -19.21 -25.01 26.88
C PRO A 627 -19.43 -24.73 25.38
N HIS A 628 -20.61 -24.97 24.80
CA HIS A 628 -20.92 -24.75 23.37
C HIS A 628 -20.01 -25.48 22.33
N LEU A 629 -18.98 -26.20 22.78
CA LEU A 629 -17.87 -26.76 21.99
C LEU A 629 -18.03 -28.25 21.63
N SER A 630 -19.22 -28.85 21.81
CA SER A 630 -19.43 -30.29 21.56
C SER A 630 -19.35 -30.67 20.07
N ALA A 631 -18.77 -31.83 19.76
CA ALA A 631 -18.41 -32.23 18.38
C ALA A 631 -19.61 -32.31 17.40
N GLY A 632 -20.83 -32.56 17.88
CA GLY A 632 -22.05 -32.56 17.06
C GLY A 632 -22.80 -31.21 16.97
N SER A 633 -22.29 -30.15 17.60
CA SER A 633 -23.01 -28.87 17.74
C SER A 633 -22.54 -27.80 16.76
N ARG A 634 -23.29 -27.56 15.69
CA ARG A 634 -23.12 -26.41 14.76
C ARG A 634 -23.48 -25.04 15.39
N ARG A 635 -23.30 -24.86 16.71
CA ARG A 635 -23.54 -23.58 17.41
C ARG A 635 -22.24 -22.81 17.53
N ARG A 636 -22.08 -21.82 16.66
CA ARG A 636 -20.93 -20.90 16.65
C ARG A 636 -20.80 -20.12 17.96
N ILE A 637 -19.57 -19.77 18.32
CA ILE A 637 -19.26 -19.02 19.55
C ILE A 637 -19.54 -17.53 19.34
N SER A 638 -20.17 -16.90 20.33
CA SER A 638 -20.39 -15.46 20.37
C SER A 638 -19.17 -14.72 20.92
N ARG A 639 -19.02 -13.44 20.57
CA ARG A 639 -17.92 -12.59 21.07
C ARG A 639 -17.80 -12.57 22.60
N ASN A 640 -18.92 -12.46 23.32
CA ASN A 640 -18.92 -12.48 24.78
C ASN A 640 -18.37 -13.81 25.34
N LYS A 641 -18.77 -14.93 24.73
CA LYS A 641 -18.33 -16.27 25.12
C LYS A 641 -16.86 -16.53 24.72
N ALA A 642 -16.37 -15.91 23.65
CA ALA A 642 -14.95 -15.93 23.29
C ALA A 642 -14.08 -15.12 24.26
N ALA A 643 -14.53 -13.94 24.71
CA ALA A 643 -13.84 -13.18 25.77
C ALA A 643 -13.83 -13.93 27.12
N GLU A 644 -14.91 -14.65 27.43
CA GLU A 644 -14.97 -15.55 28.59
C GLU A 644 -13.92 -16.67 28.49
N TYR A 645 -13.70 -17.25 27.29
CA TYR A 645 -12.63 -18.22 27.07
C TYR A 645 -11.23 -17.60 27.08
N ALA A 646 -11.04 -16.42 26.49
CA ALA A 646 -9.78 -15.68 26.54
C ALA A 646 -9.31 -15.47 27.99
N ARG A 647 -10.24 -15.06 28.87
CA ARG A 647 -10.01 -14.87 30.31
C ARG A 647 -9.77 -16.18 31.08
N LEU A 648 -10.43 -17.28 30.70
CA LEU A 648 -10.24 -18.60 31.31
C LEU A 648 -8.93 -19.28 30.87
N LEU A 649 -8.38 -18.91 29.71
CA LEU A 649 -7.20 -19.55 29.11
C LEU A 649 -5.93 -18.68 29.12
N ASP A 650 -6.02 -17.42 29.59
CA ASP A 650 -5.02 -16.35 29.43
C ASP A 650 -4.55 -16.21 27.98
N ASP A 651 -5.51 -15.98 27.09
CA ASP A 651 -5.32 -16.07 25.65
C ASP A 651 -5.58 -14.74 24.93
N GLU A 652 -4.50 -14.06 24.55
CA GLU A 652 -4.54 -12.76 23.89
C GLU A 652 -5.17 -12.84 22.49
N TYR A 653 -4.92 -13.93 21.74
CA TYR A 653 -5.52 -14.12 20.42
C TYR A 653 -7.06 -14.17 20.51
N LEU A 654 -7.60 -14.95 21.45
CA LEU A 654 -9.04 -14.99 21.68
C LEU A 654 -9.59 -13.64 22.19
N GLN A 655 -8.81 -12.87 22.97
CA GLN A 655 -9.22 -11.53 23.42
C GLN A 655 -9.28 -10.53 22.25
N ASN A 656 -8.29 -10.56 21.35
CA ASN A 656 -8.24 -9.74 20.15
C ASN A 656 -9.36 -10.15 19.18
N LEU A 657 -9.56 -11.45 18.93
CA LEU A 657 -10.63 -11.97 18.08
C LEU A 657 -12.02 -11.64 18.66
N ALA A 658 -12.24 -11.74 19.97
CA ALA A 658 -13.49 -11.39 20.64
C ALA A 658 -13.80 -9.88 20.60
N SER A 659 -12.77 -9.04 20.73
CA SER A 659 -12.90 -7.57 20.70
C SER A 659 -12.83 -6.95 19.30
N SER A 660 -12.45 -7.73 18.28
CA SER A 660 -12.18 -7.30 16.89
C SER A 660 -13.26 -6.44 16.22
N ASP A 661 -12.81 -5.64 15.26
CA ASP A 661 -13.66 -4.75 14.43
C ASP A 661 -14.25 -5.47 13.19
N LEU A 662 -14.18 -6.80 13.17
CA LEU A 662 -14.62 -7.65 12.07
C LEU A 662 -16.03 -8.21 12.26
N TYR A 663 -16.69 -8.56 11.17
CA TYR A 663 -17.89 -9.39 11.13
C TYR A 663 -17.65 -10.50 10.11
N TRP A 664 -18.02 -11.74 10.45
CA TRP A 664 -17.76 -12.91 9.61
C TRP A 664 -18.99 -13.20 8.76
N ASP A 665 -19.09 -12.52 7.62
CA ASP A 665 -20.24 -12.57 6.73
C ASP A 665 -20.13 -13.71 5.71
N GLU A 666 -21.26 -14.26 5.28
CA GLU A 666 -21.33 -15.48 4.47
C GLU A 666 -21.37 -15.15 2.99
N VAL A 667 -20.52 -15.76 2.16
CA VAL A 667 -20.56 -15.57 0.71
C VAL A 667 -21.77 -16.30 0.15
N VAL A 668 -22.76 -15.56 -0.34
CA VAL A 668 -24.02 -16.13 -0.87
C VAL A 668 -24.05 -16.22 -2.40
N LYS A 669 -23.09 -15.58 -3.08
CA LYS A 669 -22.99 -15.58 -4.54
C LYS A 669 -21.60 -15.20 -5.00
N ILE A 670 -21.10 -15.88 -6.04
CA ILE A 670 -19.92 -15.50 -6.83
C ILE A 670 -20.37 -15.52 -8.29
N GLU A 671 -20.11 -14.45 -9.06
CA GLU A 671 -20.53 -14.32 -10.47
C GLU A 671 -19.38 -13.82 -11.36
N PRO A 672 -19.00 -14.49 -12.46
CA PRO A 672 -18.10 -13.91 -13.45
C PRO A 672 -18.77 -12.73 -14.17
N LEU A 673 -18.01 -11.68 -14.46
CA LEU A 673 -18.47 -10.47 -15.15
C LEU A 673 -17.68 -10.11 -16.41
N GLY A 674 -16.71 -10.94 -16.82
CA GLY A 674 -15.78 -10.66 -17.92
C GLY A 674 -14.76 -9.57 -17.57
N SER A 675 -14.02 -9.09 -18.58
CA SER A 675 -12.95 -8.10 -18.43
C SER A 675 -13.46 -6.71 -18.03
N LYS A 676 -12.88 -6.12 -16.98
CA LYS A 676 -13.08 -4.71 -16.60
C LYS A 676 -11.76 -4.05 -16.23
N GLN A 677 -11.72 -2.73 -16.30
CA GLN A 677 -10.63 -1.94 -15.71
C GLN A 677 -10.54 -2.24 -14.20
N VAL A 678 -9.33 -2.46 -13.71
CA VAL A 678 -9.03 -2.73 -12.29
C VAL A 678 -7.87 -1.90 -11.78
N TYR A 679 -7.82 -1.79 -10.45
CA TYR A 679 -6.91 -0.96 -9.68
C TYR A 679 -6.41 -1.74 -8.44
N ASP A 680 -5.24 -1.37 -7.93
CA ASP A 680 -4.72 -1.86 -6.64
C ASP A 680 -4.07 -0.72 -5.82
N LEU A 681 -3.95 -0.91 -4.51
CA LEU A 681 -3.27 -0.02 -3.57
C LEU A 681 -2.26 -0.83 -2.74
N SER A 682 -0.96 -0.55 -2.87
CA SER A 682 0.03 -1.08 -1.93
C SER A 682 -0.09 -0.33 -0.62
N VAL A 683 -0.32 -1.05 0.48
CA VAL A 683 -0.34 -0.51 1.84
C VAL A 683 0.87 -1.04 2.60
N PRO A 684 1.75 -0.18 3.15
CA PRO A 684 2.92 -0.62 3.92
C PRO A 684 2.49 -1.37 5.19
N ASP A 685 3.44 -2.15 5.74
CA ASP A 685 3.26 -3.07 6.87
C ASP A 685 2.19 -4.15 6.63
N THR A 686 0.92 -3.76 6.66
CA THR A 686 -0.23 -4.66 6.75
C THR A 686 -0.62 -5.30 5.41
N HIS A 687 -0.15 -4.74 4.29
CA HIS A 687 -0.47 -5.12 2.91
C HIS A 687 -1.94 -5.35 2.61
N ASN A 688 -2.86 -4.72 3.36
CA ASN A 688 -4.29 -4.92 3.21
C ASN A 688 -5.09 -3.63 3.41
N PHE A 689 -6.26 -3.54 2.78
CA PHE A 689 -7.17 -2.40 2.93
C PHE A 689 -8.65 -2.80 2.90
N VAL A 690 -9.52 -1.80 3.09
CA VAL A 690 -10.98 -1.94 2.98
C VAL A 690 -11.50 -1.28 1.70
N ALA A 691 -12.24 -2.03 0.89
CA ALA A 691 -12.96 -1.57 -0.29
C ALA A 691 -14.36 -2.19 -0.36
N GLU A 692 -15.38 -1.44 -0.79
CA GLU A 692 -16.80 -1.86 -0.80
C GLU A 692 -17.28 -2.49 0.53
N ASP A 693 -16.73 -1.99 1.64
CA ASP A 693 -16.93 -2.52 3.00
C ASP A 693 -16.51 -4.01 3.15
N ILE A 694 -15.43 -4.45 2.48
CA ILE A 694 -14.80 -5.79 2.52
C ILE A 694 -13.26 -5.65 2.52
N LEU A 695 -12.52 -6.68 2.98
CA LEU A 695 -11.04 -6.68 3.18
C LEU A 695 -10.26 -7.40 2.05
N VAL A 696 -9.09 -6.85 1.67
CA VAL A 696 -8.30 -7.19 0.45
C VAL A 696 -6.76 -7.14 0.70
N HIS A 697 -5.88 -8.01 0.14
CA HIS A 697 -4.43 -8.13 0.55
C HIS A 697 -3.37 -8.60 -0.49
N ASN A 698 -2.14 -8.04 -0.50
CA ASN A 698 -1.13 -8.14 -1.60
C ASN A 698 -0.05 -9.28 -1.52
N THR A 699 0.95 -9.32 -2.42
CA THR A 699 1.91 -10.45 -2.70
C THR A 699 3.14 -9.99 -3.54
N THR A 700 4.41 -10.45 -3.49
CA THR A 700 5.24 -11.59 -2.93
C THR A 700 5.81 -12.65 -3.93
N PHE A 701 7.14 -12.89 -3.92
CA PHE A 701 7.87 -14.03 -4.56
C PHE A 701 9.28 -14.25 -3.99
N ALA A 702 10.12 -13.20 -3.96
CA ALA A 702 11.55 -13.33 -3.63
C ALA A 702 11.85 -13.89 -2.24
N MET A 703 10.89 -13.85 -1.31
CA MET A 703 11.02 -14.52 -0.02
C MET A 703 11.32 -16.01 -0.14
N ASN A 704 10.69 -16.73 -1.09
CA ASN A 704 10.95 -18.16 -1.24
C ASN A 704 12.36 -18.47 -1.76
N LEU A 705 13.03 -17.50 -2.39
CA LEU A 705 14.42 -17.60 -2.81
C LEU A 705 15.37 -17.47 -1.59
N ALA A 706 15.08 -16.54 -0.69
CA ALA A 706 15.80 -16.39 0.57
C ALA A 706 15.59 -17.58 1.53
N GLU A 707 14.36 -18.10 1.60
CA GLU A 707 14.01 -19.34 2.31
C GLU A 707 14.85 -20.54 1.82
N HIS A 708 14.96 -20.73 0.51
CA HIS A 708 15.73 -21.85 -0.05
C HIS A 708 17.22 -21.71 0.20
N ALA A 709 17.77 -20.50 -0.01
CA ALA A 709 19.18 -20.22 0.25
C ALA A 709 19.53 -20.45 1.73
N ALA A 710 18.71 -19.97 2.67
CA ALA A 710 18.97 -20.13 4.11
C ALA A 710 18.95 -21.60 4.55
N LEU A 711 18.04 -22.43 4.04
CA LEU A 711 18.00 -23.85 4.44
C LEU A 711 19.13 -24.69 3.86
N ASN A 712 19.63 -24.37 2.66
CA ASN A 712 20.62 -25.22 1.98
C ASN A 712 22.06 -24.72 2.17
N GLU A 713 22.32 -23.42 2.08
CA GLU A 713 23.66 -22.85 2.24
C GLU A 713 24.08 -22.80 3.72
N ASP A 714 25.38 -22.93 4.00
CA ASP A 714 25.92 -22.83 5.37
C ASP A 714 26.33 -21.40 5.76
N LYS A 715 26.45 -20.49 4.79
CA LYS A 715 26.76 -19.08 5.05
C LYS A 715 25.48 -18.26 5.25
N PRO A 716 25.52 -17.18 6.06
CA PRO A 716 24.35 -16.34 6.31
C PRO A 716 23.69 -15.76 5.06
N VAL A 717 22.36 -15.78 5.01
CA VAL A 717 21.53 -14.92 4.15
C VAL A 717 21.20 -13.64 4.90
N VAL A 718 21.29 -12.49 4.24
CA VAL A 718 20.95 -11.17 4.81
C VAL A 718 19.78 -10.56 4.03
N ILE A 719 18.72 -10.15 4.72
CA ILE A 719 17.49 -9.60 4.13
C ILE A 719 17.29 -8.17 4.63
N PHE A 720 17.44 -7.20 3.74
CA PHE A 720 17.07 -5.80 3.99
C PHE A 720 15.65 -5.56 3.49
N SER A 721 14.75 -5.18 4.40
CA SER A 721 13.33 -5.00 4.10
C SER A 721 12.87 -3.58 4.44
N LEU A 722 12.59 -2.83 3.38
CA LEU A 722 12.12 -1.45 3.45
C LEU A 722 10.59 -1.35 3.31
N GLU A 723 9.90 -2.38 2.80
CA GLU A 723 8.42 -2.45 2.75
C GLU A 723 7.80 -3.21 3.95
N MET A 724 8.52 -4.17 4.56
CA MET A 724 7.97 -5.08 5.58
C MET A 724 8.71 -5.09 6.93
N PRO A 725 7.99 -5.10 8.07
CA PRO A 725 8.56 -5.48 9.36
C PRO A 725 9.01 -6.94 9.44
N ALA A 726 10.10 -7.21 10.17
CA ALA A 726 10.76 -8.51 10.23
C ALA A 726 9.84 -9.66 10.73
N GLU A 727 8.94 -9.38 11.67
CA GLU A 727 7.97 -10.36 12.18
C GLU A 727 7.07 -10.91 11.07
N GLN A 728 6.63 -10.05 10.14
CA GLN A 728 5.71 -10.45 9.07
C GLN A 728 6.41 -11.25 7.97
N ILE A 729 7.69 -10.96 7.74
CA ILE A 729 8.57 -11.76 6.90
C ILE A 729 8.70 -13.17 7.50
N MET A 730 8.97 -13.26 8.81
CA MET A 730 9.07 -14.52 9.53
C MET A 730 7.75 -15.31 9.49
N MET A 731 6.59 -14.66 9.64
CA MET A 731 5.28 -15.34 9.49
C MET A 731 5.03 -15.86 8.07
N ARG A 732 5.48 -15.15 7.02
CA ARG A 732 5.42 -15.62 5.63
C ARG A 732 6.35 -16.82 5.40
N MET A 733 7.58 -16.72 5.91
CA MET A 733 8.58 -17.78 5.84
C MET A 733 8.13 -19.07 6.53
N LEU A 734 7.69 -18.99 7.79
CA LEU A 734 7.23 -20.13 8.56
C LEU A 734 6.06 -20.86 7.86
N ALA A 735 5.15 -20.12 7.23
CA ALA A 735 4.04 -20.69 6.46
C ALA A 735 4.51 -21.45 5.22
N SER A 736 5.37 -20.83 4.39
CA SER A 736 5.92 -21.45 3.19
C SER A 736 6.72 -22.72 3.53
N LEU A 737 7.62 -22.63 4.52
CA LEU A 737 8.52 -23.72 4.90
C LEU A 737 7.78 -24.90 5.54
N SER A 738 6.91 -24.65 6.54
CA SER A 738 6.09 -25.69 7.18
C SER A 738 4.97 -26.25 6.29
N ARG A 739 4.73 -25.62 5.12
CA ARG A 739 3.58 -25.84 4.23
C ARG A 739 2.21 -25.68 4.92
N VAL A 740 2.15 -24.90 5.99
CA VAL A 740 0.91 -24.52 6.69
C VAL A 740 0.33 -23.26 6.04
N ASN A 741 -1.01 -23.14 5.97
CA ASN A 741 -1.66 -21.95 5.44
C ASN A 741 -1.18 -20.68 6.19
N GLN A 742 -0.74 -19.67 5.43
CA GLN A 742 -0.14 -18.44 5.98
C GLN A 742 -1.05 -17.69 6.97
N THR A 743 -2.35 -17.94 6.92
CA THR A 743 -3.31 -17.37 7.86
C THR A 743 -3.59 -18.25 9.05
N LYS A 744 -3.55 -19.59 8.96
CA LYS A 744 -3.46 -20.42 10.16
C LYS A 744 -2.25 -20.00 11.01
N VAL A 745 -1.09 -19.73 10.38
CA VAL A 745 0.09 -19.16 11.06
C VAL A 745 -0.21 -17.79 11.69
N ARG A 746 -0.64 -16.80 10.91
CA ARG A 746 -0.90 -15.43 11.41
C ARG A 746 -2.03 -15.34 12.46
N THR A 747 -2.99 -16.25 12.44
CA THR A 747 -4.09 -16.32 13.41
C THR A 747 -3.80 -17.29 14.57
N GLY A 748 -2.64 -17.95 14.59
CA GLY A 748 -2.35 -19.02 15.54
C GLY A 748 -3.30 -20.21 15.48
N ASN A 749 -4.22 -20.28 14.51
CA ASN A 749 -5.20 -21.36 14.37
C ASN A 749 -4.55 -22.61 13.76
N LEU A 750 -3.72 -23.24 14.57
CA LEU A 750 -2.86 -24.36 14.25
C LEU A 750 -3.40 -25.59 14.97
N ASP A 751 -3.61 -26.67 14.23
CA ASP A 751 -3.85 -27.99 14.81
C ASP A 751 -2.52 -28.62 15.26
N ASP A 752 -2.58 -29.76 15.95
CA ASP A 752 -1.37 -30.39 16.53
C ASP A 752 -0.34 -30.78 15.44
N ASP A 753 -0.79 -31.14 14.23
CA ASP A 753 0.07 -31.45 13.08
C ASP A 753 0.69 -30.19 12.44
N ASP A 754 -0.05 -29.10 12.33
CA ASP A 754 0.49 -27.79 11.94
C ASP A 754 1.49 -27.24 12.96
N TRP A 755 1.19 -27.38 14.26
CA TRP A 755 2.08 -26.97 15.34
C TRP A 755 3.36 -27.82 15.36
N ALA A 756 3.26 -29.13 15.14
CA ALA A 756 4.43 -30.01 14.98
C ALA A 756 5.29 -29.59 13.78
N ARG A 757 4.68 -29.28 12.63
CA ARG A 757 5.38 -28.81 11.42
C ARG A 757 6.08 -27.46 11.63
N ILE A 758 5.41 -26.50 12.27
CA ILE A 758 5.99 -25.19 12.56
C ILE A 758 7.08 -25.28 13.62
N SER A 759 6.88 -26.05 14.69
CA SER A 759 7.89 -26.29 15.72
C SER A 759 9.14 -26.96 15.12
N SER A 760 8.97 -27.96 14.26
CA SER A 760 10.07 -28.59 13.51
C SER A 760 10.79 -27.60 12.59
N THR A 761 10.04 -26.73 11.89
CA THR A 761 10.61 -25.66 11.04
C THR A 761 11.40 -24.63 11.85
N MET A 762 10.87 -24.19 13.01
CA MET A 762 11.58 -23.31 13.95
C MET A 762 12.84 -23.96 14.51
N GLY A 763 12.81 -25.28 14.76
CA GLY A 763 13.99 -26.07 15.11
C GLY A 763 15.08 -25.95 14.04
N MET A 764 14.76 -26.29 12.79
CA MET A 764 15.72 -26.21 11.67
C MET A 764 16.30 -24.79 11.49
N LEU A 765 15.46 -23.74 11.58
CA LEU A 765 15.90 -22.35 11.45
C LEU A 765 16.82 -21.92 12.61
N ASN A 766 16.51 -22.32 13.85
CA ASN A 766 17.34 -22.02 15.02
C ASN A 766 18.63 -22.86 15.07
N GLU A 767 18.63 -24.06 14.50
CA GLU A 767 19.82 -24.93 14.39
C GLU A 767 20.79 -24.43 13.31
N LYS A 768 20.29 -23.96 12.16
CA LYS A 768 21.11 -23.30 11.11
C LYS A 768 21.57 -21.90 11.54
N ASN A 769 20.71 -21.12 12.19
CA ASN A 769 20.95 -19.74 12.67
C ASN A 769 21.70 -18.83 11.66
N ASN A 770 21.36 -18.95 10.38
CA ASN A 770 22.07 -18.34 9.25
C ASN A 770 21.21 -17.36 8.45
N MET A 771 20.24 -16.71 9.09
CA MET A 771 19.41 -15.68 8.44
C MET A 771 19.30 -14.44 9.31
N TYR A 772 19.61 -13.29 8.71
CA TYR A 772 19.57 -11.98 9.35
C TYR A 772 18.56 -11.11 8.61
N ILE A 773 17.63 -10.51 9.35
CA ILE A 773 16.61 -9.59 8.81
C ILE A 773 16.84 -8.20 9.41
N ASP A 774 16.82 -7.18 8.56
CA ASP A 774 16.98 -5.77 8.92
C ASP A 774 15.81 -4.99 8.29
N ASP A 775 14.87 -4.54 9.12
CA ASP A 775 13.68 -3.80 8.72
C ASP A 775 13.82 -2.26 8.88
N GLY A 776 15.07 -1.77 8.77
CA GLY A 776 15.35 -0.34 8.71
C GLY A 776 14.67 0.34 7.51
N SER A 777 13.90 1.40 7.77
CA SER A 777 13.31 2.23 6.73
C SER A 777 14.28 3.28 6.19
N GLY A 778 14.19 3.59 4.89
CA GLY A 778 14.97 4.66 4.25
C GLY A 778 16.47 4.38 4.07
N LEU A 779 16.93 3.13 4.24
CA LEU A 779 18.34 2.74 4.21
C LEU A 779 19.11 3.28 3.01
N THR A 780 20.30 3.81 3.29
CA THR A 780 21.26 4.22 2.27
C THR A 780 22.08 3.03 1.76
N PRO A 781 22.61 3.06 0.51
CA PRO A 781 23.51 2.02 0.01
C PRO A 781 24.78 1.84 0.88
N THR A 782 25.25 2.91 1.51
CA THR A 782 26.40 2.88 2.43
C THR A 782 26.12 2.07 3.69
N GLU A 783 24.93 2.23 4.28
CA GLU A 783 24.52 1.43 5.43
C GLU A 783 24.34 -0.04 5.07
N VAL A 784 23.65 -0.34 3.96
CA VAL A 784 23.48 -1.72 3.47
C VAL A 784 24.85 -2.39 3.28
N ARG A 785 25.82 -1.68 2.69
CA ARG A 785 27.21 -2.15 2.56
C ARG A 785 27.91 -2.33 3.91
N SER A 786 27.76 -1.39 4.85
CA SER A 786 28.38 -1.47 6.18
C SER A 786 27.84 -2.63 7.03
N ARG A 787 26.50 -2.77 7.08
CA ARG A 787 25.81 -3.84 7.82
C ARG A 787 26.12 -5.22 7.22
N SER A 788 26.11 -5.35 5.89
CA SER A 788 26.51 -6.58 5.18
C SER A 788 27.98 -6.95 5.43
N ARG A 789 28.90 -5.97 5.40
CA ARG A 789 30.32 -6.16 5.73
C ARG A 789 30.53 -6.67 7.15
N ARG A 790 29.74 -6.21 8.13
CA ARG A 790 29.82 -6.67 9.52
C ARG A 790 29.49 -8.16 9.62
N ILE A 791 28.31 -8.56 9.13
CA ILE A 791 27.85 -9.96 9.15
C ILE A 791 28.84 -10.86 8.39
N ALA A 792 29.33 -10.42 7.23
CA ALA A 792 30.31 -11.18 6.44
C ALA A 792 31.66 -11.36 7.15
N ARG A 793 32.11 -10.40 7.96
CA ARG A 793 33.34 -10.52 8.78
C ARG A 793 33.16 -11.47 9.95
N GLU A 794 31.99 -11.44 10.59
CA GLU A 794 31.66 -12.29 11.73
C GLU A 794 31.52 -13.78 11.34
N HIS A 795 31.07 -14.07 10.12
CA HIS A 795 30.68 -15.43 9.68
C HIS A 795 31.48 -15.98 8.49
N GLY A 796 32.60 -15.35 8.09
CA GLY A 796 33.44 -15.84 6.98
C GLY A 796 32.80 -15.70 5.58
N GLY A 797 31.88 -14.75 5.43
CA GLY A 797 31.14 -14.44 4.22
C GLY A 797 29.62 -14.43 4.43
N VAL A 798 28.91 -14.29 3.32
CA VAL A 798 27.45 -14.28 3.19
C VAL A 798 27.11 -15.15 1.98
N SER A 799 26.03 -15.93 2.01
CA SER A 799 25.57 -16.73 0.87
C SER A 799 24.80 -15.86 -0.11
N MET A 800 23.85 -15.05 0.37
CA MET A 800 23.04 -14.15 -0.46
C MET A 800 22.62 -12.89 0.32
N ILE A 801 22.50 -11.76 -0.38
CA ILE A 801 21.88 -10.54 0.16
C ILE A 801 20.57 -10.29 -0.62
N MET A 802 19.47 -10.03 0.08
CA MET A 802 18.18 -9.64 -0.48
C MET A 802 17.85 -8.17 -0.11
N VAL A 803 17.29 -7.39 -1.04
CA VAL A 803 16.83 -6.01 -0.80
C VAL A 803 15.41 -5.79 -1.34
N ASP A 804 14.46 -5.47 -0.46
CA ASP A 804 13.03 -5.29 -0.76
C ASP A 804 12.53 -3.89 -0.39
N TYR A 805 12.42 -2.90 -1.30
CA TYR A 805 12.77 -2.92 -2.71
C TYR A 805 13.58 -1.66 -3.08
N LEU A 806 14.29 -1.70 -4.22
CA LEU A 806 15.24 -0.66 -4.65
C LEU A 806 14.67 0.76 -4.59
N GLN A 807 13.44 0.94 -5.06
CA GLN A 807 12.79 2.25 -5.10
C GLN A 807 12.30 2.77 -3.72
N LEU A 808 12.62 2.12 -2.60
CA LEU A 808 12.50 2.68 -1.23
C LEU A 808 13.85 3.14 -0.62
N MET A 809 14.98 2.79 -1.23
CA MET A 809 16.28 3.31 -0.78
C MET A 809 16.42 4.81 -1.11
N THR A 810 17.27 5.50 -0.34
CA THR A 810 17.56 6.93 -0.53
C THR A 810 19.05 7.20 -0.58
N VAL A 811 19.46 8.24 -1.33
CA VAL A 811 20.85 8.74 -1.35
C VAL A 811 20.88 10.20 -0.86
N PRO A 812 21.56 10.50 0.26
CA PRO A 812 21.68 11.86 0.77
C PRO A 812 22.20 12.84 -0.29
N GLY A 813 21.46 13.93 -0.50
CA GLY A 813 21.83 15.00 -1.43
C GLY A 813 21.41 14.81 -2.90
N MET A 814 20.71 13.73 -3.29
CA MET A 814 20.29 13.50 -4.69
C MET A 814 18.77 13.57 -4.95
N SER A 815 18.00 14.19 -4.05
CA SER A 815 16.53 14.16 -4.06
C SER A 815 15.82 14.78 -5.28
N GLU A 816 16.50 15.54 -6.13
CA GLU A 816 15.89 16.19 -7.31
C GLU A 816 15.83 15.31 -8.56
N ASN A 817 16.60 14.21 -8.66
CA ASN A 817 16.62 13.37 -9.85
C ASN A 817 16.72 11.87 -9.52
N ARG A 818 15.56 11.24 -9.35
CA ARG A 818 15.42 9.81 -8.99
C ARG A 818 16.16 8.87 -9.96
N THR A 819 16.33 9.23 -11.22
CA THR A 819 17.06 8.39 -12.20
C THR A 819 18.55 8.28 -11.87
N LEU A 820 19.17 9.38 -11.41
CA LEU A 820 20.56 9.39 -10.98
C LEU A 820 20.73 8.70 -9.62
N GLU A 821 19.79 8.91 -8.71
CA GLU A 821 19.75 8.26 -7.41
C GLU A 821 19.68 6.73 -7.54
N ILE A 822 18.77 6.22 -8.39
CA ILE A 822 18.63 4.80 -8.71
C ILE A 822 19.88 4.24 -9.42
N ALA A 823 20.55 5.03 -10.26
CA ALA A 823 21.84 4.65 -10.85
C ALA A 823 22.98 4.55 -9.83
N GLU A 824 22.99 5.36 -8.78
CA GLU A 824 23.96 5.25 -7.68
C GLU A 824 23.67 4.02 -6.81
N ILE A 825 22.40 3.78 -6.46
CA ILE A 825 21.96 2.58 -5.72
C ILE A 825 22.36 1.31 -6.48
N SER A 826 22.08 1.22 -7.79
CA SER A 826 22.35 0.02 -8.59
C SER A 826 23.85 -0.28 -8.72
N ARG A 827 24.68 0.74 -9.01
CA ARG A 827 26.15 0.61 -9.05
C ARG A 827 26.73 0.21 -7.70
N SER A 828 26.25 0.80 -6.61
CA SER A 828 26.70 0.49 -5.24
C SER A 828 26.38 -0.96 -4.85
N LEU A 829 25.20 -1.48 -5.22
CA LEU A 829 24.84 -2.89 -4.99
C LEU A 829 25.64 -3.86 -5.86
N LYS A 830 25.94 -3.53 -7.12
CA LYS A 830 26.85 -4.36 -7.96
C LYS A 830 28.30 -4.33 -7.43
N ALA A 831 28.74 -3.21 -6.85
CA ALA A 831 30.03 -3.13 -6.15
C ALA A 831 30.03 -3.99 -4.87
N LEU A 832 28.95 -3.97 -4.08
CA LEU A 832 28.76 -4.80 -2.90
C LEU A 832 28.82 -6.31 -3.23
N ALA A 833 28.13 -6.73 -4.30
CA ALA A 833 28.16 -8.11 -4.78
C ALA A 833 29.60 -8.57 -5.09
N LYS A 834 30.34 -7.79 -5.88
CA LYS A 834 31.75 -8.05 -6.23
C LYS A 834 32.68 -8.08 -5.02
N GLU A 835 32.47 -7.19 -4.05
CA GLU A 835 33.32 -7.10 -2.86
C GLU A 835 33.13 -8.32 -1.94
N LEU A 836 31.88 -8.64 -1.61
CA LEU A 836 31.56 -9.74 -0.69
C LEU A 836 31.53 -11.12 -1.36
N LYS A 837 31.63 -11.17 -2.69
CA LYS A 837 31.60 -12.37 -3.53
C LYS A 837 30.36 -13.23 -3.27
N CYS A 838 29.19 -12.58 -3.20
CA CYS A 838 27.89 -13.22 -3.06
C CYS A 838 26.90 -12.63 -4.07
N PRO A 839 25.86 -13.39 -4.49
CA PRO A 839 24.72 -12.83 -5.20
C PRO A 839 23.97 -11.78 -4.36
N VAL A 840 23.66 -10.65 -4.98
CA VAL A 840 22.77 -9.62 -4.43
C VAL A 840 21.46 -9.65 -5.24
N VAL A 841 20.37 -10.07 -4.60
CA VAL A 841 19.02 -10.09 -5.16
C VAL A 841 18.30 -8.81 -4.75
N ALA A 842 17.95 -7.96 -5.72
CA ALA A 842 17.28 -6.70 -5.46
C ALA A 842 15.93 -6.62 -6.19
N LEU A 843 14.88 -6.26 -5.45
CA LEU A 843 13.53 -6.14 -6.00
C LEU A 843 13.31 -4.79 -6.69
N SER A 844 12.63 -4.82 -7.83
CA SER A 844 12.35 -3.62 -8.64
C SER A 844 10.92 -3.62 -9.18
N GLN A 845 10.26 -2.46 -9.15
CA GLN A 845 8.92 -2.32 -9.71
C GLN A 845 8.95 -2.07 -11.23
N LEU A 846 7.93 -2.58 -11.94
CA LEU A 846 7.74 -2.35 -13.38
C LEU A 846 6.85 -1.12 -13.68
N ASN A 847 7.21 -0.42 -14.75
CA ASN A 847 6.46 0.67 -15.39
C ASN A 847 5.05 0.24 -15.81
N ARG A 848 4.14 1.22 -15.90
CA ARG A 848 2.75 1.02 -16.35
C ARG A 848 2.60 0.91 -17.88
N SER A 849 3.65 1.22 -18.64
CA SER A 849 3.71 1.11 -20.11
C SER A 849 3.37 -0.30 -20.61
N LEU A 850 3.84 -1.31 -19.87
CA LEU A 850 3.61 -2.74 -20.11
C LEU A 850 2.14 -3.07 -20.37
N GLU A 851 1.22 -2.48 -19.60
CA GLU A 851 -0.21 -2.82 -19.68
C GLU A 851 -0.90 -2.28 -20.94
N GLN A 852 -0.27 -1.35 -21.66
CA GLN A 852 -0.76 -0.84 -22.94
C GLN A 852 -0.31 -1.71 -24.13
N ARG A 853 0.69 -2.58 -23.95
CA ARG A 853 1.14 -3.55 -24.97
C ARG A 853 0.11 -4.68 -25.13
N SER A 854 0.08 -5.33 -26.30
CA SER A 854 -0.79 -6.49 -26.55
C SER A 854 -0.31 -7.71 -25.75
N ASP A 855 0.97 -8.06 -25.86
CA ASP A 855 1.63 -8.99 -24.94
C ASP A 855 1.93 -8.28 -23.61
N LYS A 856 1.59 -8.94 -22.50
CA LYS A 856 1.78 -8.46 -21.12
C LYS A 856 3.05 -9.02 -20.47
N ARG A 857 3.81 -9.89 -21.13
CA ARG A 857 5.13 -10.34 -20.66
C ARG A 857 6.07 -9.16 -20.49
N PRO A 858 6.68 -8.93 -19.31
CA PRO A 858 7.63 -7.83 -19.13
C PRO A 858 8.90 -7.99 -19.97
N VAL A 859 9.50 -6.85 -20.36
CA VAL A 859 10.81 -6.77 -21.01
C VAL A 859 11.64 -5.66 -20.35
N ASN A 860 12.95 -5.59 -20.62
CA ASN A 860 13.87 -4.70 -19.89
C ASN A 860 13.46 -3.22 -19.89
N SER A 861 12.87 -2.71 -20.99
CA SER A 861 12.35 -1.34 -21.07
C SER A 861 11.19 -1.04 -20.12
N ASP A 862 10.52 -2.06 -19.56
CA ASP A 862 9.47 -1.87 -18.55
C ASP A 862 10.01 -1.83 -17.12
N LEU A 863 11.31 -2.02 -16.87
CA LEU A 863 11.89 -1.68 -15.57
C LEU A 863 11.67 -0.17 -15.30
N ARG A 864 11.36 0.18 -14.04
CA ARG A 864 11.15 1.57 -13.65
C ARG A 864 12.48 2.31 -13.49
N GLU A 865 12.54 3.54 -14.01
CA GLU A 865 13.71 4.46 -13.88
C GLU A 865 15.05 3.79 -14.33
N SER A 866 15.00 3.05 -15.45
CA SER A 866 15.75 1.80 -15.64
C SER A 866 17.08 1.83 -16.36
N GLY A 867 17.45 2.93 -17.02
CA GLY A 867 18.59 2.95 -17.96
C GLY A 867 19.94 2.51 -17.37
N SER A 868 20.12 2.67 -16.05
CA SER A 868 21.26 2.17 -15.27
C SER A 868 21.06 0.73 -14.79
N ILE A 869 19.91 0.41 -14.18
CA ILE A 869 19.58 -0.93 -13.65
C ILE A 869 19.80 -2.01 -14.72
N GLU A 870 19.34 -1.78 -15.96
CA GLU A 870 19.53 -2.76 -17.04
C GLU A 870 21.03 -2.97 -17.36
N GLN A 871 21.87 -1.95 -17.25
CA GLN A 871 23.30 -2.05 -17.55
C GLN A 871 24.07 -2.74 -16.43
N ASP A 872 23.84 -2.33 -15.17
CA ASP A 872 24.58 -2.81 -14.00
C ASP A 872 24.27 -4.27 -13.66
N ALA A 873 23.01 -4.70 -13.81
CA ALA A 873 22.57 -6.07 -13.52
C ALA A 873 23.28 -7.12 -14.39
N ASP A 874 23.33 -8.35 -13.88
CA ASP A 874 23.85 -9.53 -14.60
C ASP A 874 22.73 -10.48 -14.99
N VAL A 875 21.74 -10.63 -14.09
CA VAL A 875 20.50 -11.36 -14.32
C VAL A 875 19.32 -10.45 -14.06
N ILE A 876 18.33 -10.46 -14.95
CA ILE A 876 17.05 -9.76 -14.77
C ILE A 876 15.95 -10.81 -14.93
N MET A 877 15.24 -11.08 -13.83
CA MET A 877 14.13 -12.02 -13.75
C MET A 877 12.82 -11.24 -13.68
N PHE A 878 11.92 -11.47 -14.63
CA PHE A 878 10.57 -10.93 -14.63
C PHE A 878 9.56 -11.98 -14.20
N ILE A 879 8.67 -11.62 -13.29
CA ILE A 879 7.55 -12.47 -12.90
C ILE A 879 6.36 -12.12 -13.79
N TYR A 880 5.88 -13.10 -14.56
CA TYR A 880 4.60 -13.05 -15.25
C TYR A 880 3.68 -14.15 -14.70
N ARG A 881 2.37 -13.90 -14.63
CA ARG A 881 1.36 -14.91 -14.27
C ARG A 881 0.20 -14.76 -15.24
N ASP A 882 0.01 -15.74 -16.10
CA ASP A 882 -0.96 -15.66 -17.19
C ASP A 882 -2.39 -15.53 -16.66
N GLU A 883 -2.73 -16.31 -15.62
CA GLU A 883 -3.99 -16.27 -14.84
C GLU A 883 -4.39 -14.90 -14.28
N VAL A 884 -3.50 -13.91 -14.29
CA VAL A 884 -3.76 -12.53 -13.85
C VAL A 884 -4.41 -11.71 -14.96
N TYR A 885 -4.06 -11.99 -16.22
CA TYR A 885 -4.52 -11.27 -17.40
C TYR A 885 -5.52 -12.11 -18.21
N HIS A 886 -5.37 -13.44 -18.17
CA HIS A 886 -6.19 -14.43 -18.86
C HIS A 886 -6.69 -15.53 -17.87
N PRO A 887 -7.64 -15.23 -16.96
CA PRO A 887 -8.11 -16.19 -15.95
C PRO A 887 -8.88 -17.38 -16.53
N ASP A 888 -9.43 -17.25 -17.75
CA ASP A 888 -10.05 -18.35 -18.50
C ASP A 888 -9.03 -19.13 -19.36
N GLY A 889 -7.72 -18.83 -19.25
CA GLY A 889 -6.64 -19.50 -19.98
C GLY A 889 -6.13 -20.76 -19.28
N ASP A 890 -5.49 -21.64 -20.05
CA ASP A 890 -5.07 -22.98 -19.60
C ASP A 890 -3.98 -22.99 -18.50
N LYS A 891 -3.38 -21.82 -18.20
CA LYS A 891 -2.24 -21.65 -17.27
C LYS A 891 -2.63 -21.18 -15.86
N GLN A 892 -3.79 -21.61 -15.35
CA GLN A 892 -4.18 -21.33 -13.95
C GLN A 892 -3.18 -21.91 -12.94
N GLY A 893 -2.86 -21.12 -11.90
CA GLY A 893 -1.89 -21.50 -10.86
C GLY A 893 -0.43 -21.54 -11.32
N LEU A 894 -0.11 -21.10 -12.53
CA LEU A 894 1.26 -21.05 -13.05
C LEU A 894 1.83 -19.63 -13.08
N ALA A 895 3.12 -19.54 -12.78
CA ALA A 895 3.93 -18.33 -12.87
C ALA A 895 5.11 -18.56 -13.82
N GLU A 896 5.23 -17.69 -14.82
CA GLU A 896 6.29 -17.70 -15.81
C GLU A 896 7.40 -16.73 -15.35
N ILE A 897 8.56 -17.28 -14.99
CA ILE A 897 9.76 -16.52 -14.62
C ILE A 897 10.59 -16.32 -15.89
N ILE A 898 10.56 -15.11 -16.43
CA ILE A 898 11.18 -14.74 -17.70
C ILE A 898 12.55 -14.13 -17.43
N LEU A 899 13.61 -14.75 -17.94
CA LEU A 899 14.97 -14.23 -17.90
C LEU A 899 15.16 -13.19 -19.00
N GLY A 900 14.77 -11.94 -18.73
CA GLY A 900 14.91 -10.80 -19.66
C GLY A 900 16.37 -10.37 -19.89
N LYS A 901 17.27 -10.72 -18.97
CA LYS A 901 18.72 -10.64 -19.13
C LYS A 901 19.39 -11.77 -18.36
N GLN A 902 20.43 -12.34 -18.95
CA GLN A 902 21.37 -13.26 -18.32
C GLN A 902 22.73 -13.03 -19.01
N ARG A 903 23.80 -12.76 -18.25
CA ARG A 903 25.17 -12.61 -18.80
C ARG A 903 25.88 -13.95 -19.03
N ASN A 904 25.56 -14.95 -18.21
CA ASN A 904 26.36 -16.17 -18.04
C ASN A 904 25.71 -17.43 -18.67
N GLY A 905 24.64 -17.27 -19.46
CA GLY A 905 23.80 -18.35 -19.96
C GLY A 905 22.66 -17.85 -20.87
N PRO A 906 21.74 -18.73 -21.30
CA PRO A 906 20.65 -18.38 -22.20
C PRO A 906 19.53 -17.57 -21.52
N ILE A 907 18.87 -16.71 -22.30
CA ILE A 907 17.58 -16.11 -21.94
C ILE A 907 16.41 -17.07 -22.26
N GLY A 908 15.25 -16.87 -21.64
CA GLY A 908 14.06 -17.70 -21.86
C GLY A 908 13.07 -17.59 -20.70
N SER A 909 12.20 -18.59 -20.54
CA SER A 909 11.08 -18.58 -19.58
C SER A 909 10.93 -19.92 -18.87
N VAL A 910 10.91 -19.90 -17.53
CA VAL A 910 10.66 -21.07 -16.67
C VAL A 910 9.24 -21.00 -16.11
N GLU A 911 8.51 -22.11 -16.09
CA GLU A 911 7.18 -22.20 -15.48
C GLU A 911 7.28 -22.81 -14.08
N LEU A 912 6.78 -22.09 -13.08
CA LEU A 912 6.69 -22.52 -11.69
C LEU A 912 5.22 -22.59 -11.25
N LYS A 913 4.91 -23.42 -10.26
CA LYS A 913 3.57 -23.55 -9.70
C LYS A 913 3.41 -22.63 -8.49
N PHE A 914 2.41 -21.75 -8.52
CA PHE A 914 2.18 -20.77 -7.45
C PHE A 914 1.11 -21.23 -6.46
N HIS A 915 1.52 -21.45 -5.21
CA HIS A 915 0.66 -21.84 -4.09
C HIS A 915 0.34 -20.64 -3.19
N GLY A 916 -0.53 -19.74 -3.68
CA GLY A 916 -0.85 -18.47 -3.03
C GLY A 916 -1.45 -18.53 -1.60
N ALA A 917 -1.97 -19.68 -1.16
CA ALA A 917 -2.42 -19.89 0.22
C ALA A 917 -1.26 -20.19 1.22
N LEU A 918 -0.10 -20.59 0.69
CA LEU A 918 1.14 -20.84 1.43
C LEU A 918 2.14 -19.68 1.27
N SER A 919 1.85 -18.71 0.40
CA SER A 919 2.83 -17.73 -0.12
C SER A 919 4.13 -18.41 -0.61
N ARG A 920 3.96 -19.51 -1.35
CA ARG A 920 5.03 -20.39 -1.83
C ARG A 920 4.96 -20.59 -3.33
N PHE A 921 6.11 -20.72 -3.99
CA PHE A 921 6.25 -21.28 -5.33
C PHE A 921 6.88 -22.68 -5.21
N ASP A 922 6.48 -23.63 -6.05
CA ASP A 922 7.07 -24.97 -6.14
C ASP A 922 7.36 -25.30 -7.62
N ASN A 923 8.21 -26.30 -7.87
CA ASN A 923 8.55 -26.77 -9.23
C ASN A 923 7.31 -27.28 -9.99
N TYR A 924 7.21 -26.97 -11.28
CA TYR A 924 6.15 -27.47 -12.16
C TYR A 924 6.60 -28.71 -12.92
N ALA A 925 6.19 -29.89 -12.45
CA ALA A 925 6.34 -31.12 -13.22
C ALA A 925 5.39 -31.10 -14.42
N ARG A 926 5.95 -30.93 -15.63
CA ARG A 926 5.26 -31.27 -16.87
C ARG A 926 5.06 -32.78 -16.93
N ALA A 927 3.96 -33.24 -17.50
CA ALA A 927 3.86 -34.64 -17.92
C ALA A 927 4.72 -34.81 -19.16
N ASP A 928 5.60 -35.81 -19.19
CA ASP A 928 6.52 -36.04 -20.30
C ASP A 928 5.75 -36.38 -21.58
N THR A 929 5.62 -35.39 -22.46
CA THR A 929 5.40 -35.63 -23.89
C THR A 929 6.75 -35.87 -24.53
N GLU A 930 6.95 -37.09 -25.04
CA GLU A 930 8.09 -37.44 -25.89
C GLU A 930 8.18 -36.46 -27.08
N ASP A 931 9.28 -35.71 -27.20
CA ASP A 931 10.25 -35.86 -28.31
C ASP A 931 11.19 -34.64 -28.55
N ASP A 932 12.40 -35.00 -28.99
CA ASP A 932 13.27 -34.35 -29.98
C ASP A 932 14.14 -33.07 -29.69
N TYR A 933 15.45 -33.29 -29.89
CA TYR A 933 16.63 -32.39 -30.08
C TYR A 933 17.26 -31.68 -28.86
#